data_AF-A0A1M6NTT5-F1
#
_entry.id   AF-A0A1M6NTT5-F1
#
_cell.length_a   1.000
_cell.length_b   1.000
_cell.length_c   1.000
_cell.angle_alpha   90.00
_cell.angle_beta   90.00
_cell.angle_gamma   90.00
#
_symmetry.space_group_name_H-M   'P 1'
#
loop_
_entity.id
_entity.type
_entity.pdbx_description
1 polymer ?
#
loop_
_entity_poly.entity_id
_entity_poly.type
_entity_poly.pdbx_seq_one_letter_code
_entity_poly.pdbx_strand_id
1 'polypeptide(L)'
;MKRKLSLLLALVMILSLVPMTAFAASGLTAVSVPVLPKDTAQNLGSVRMVIPAGSPTDGHKLTITLPSGVTLPSPLGTDVEVTVPLNYAGDTNGLAQADITSVNRASSTKLEVVFGADVSFTNDALVIFKFNNINTTDASNGTVELKFEASPNSGIPTGTVAVANVGGTDAVKLTTSSVDTTSSSFNFNLNVVEEKPGSITAGDKITLKLPDGYVWDPAYNGLTTYDQTTTPKAEVKFGDQVTFTLDGGNTRDLTIEFVAGTTNFSSFSLKDIAFLVADDSKVKEGDIEVAVKGSGFNRDVTKLKVGVRADYTVKLEMEEVETIYAGRIEQELGTILIKEGIAGSLLPGRTITLKLPENARWTKVGNVKNEEDGAIDTPVIGSDDRVLTIRVNTQSTDADTFKLEEFEIMTEAGVTGDLVADITGSQGVRGTIVLAKVQSPVKIQATSKATDVVIGKTDQPAASFVITEVDKESLKAGSIKLILPLDVEWAKLPTVKVTEGDLTLGTISRSGRELTIPVSTDSFNASKIEVTDVMLRVYRTVPEGEIKIGVGGTAAVDAATLTEWAESTSADKVVIARVVTPAPGDTKANVVFTIDSAKYVVNGEEMTMDVAPYIKDSRTFLSIRYVAEALGVNPNAIVWNANTKTVTVFKGNNIASVTVGSKVLNINGMQVMMDTAVENKDGRVMLPIAHLAMALGVQYEWDGAARTVTFK
;
A
#
# COMPACT_ATOMS: atom_id res chain seq x y z
N MET A 1 -3.77 -13.70 -9.50
CA MET A 1 -4.36 -13.90 -10.85
C MET A 1 -3.87 -15.14 -11.61
N LYS A 2 -2.56 -15.47 -11.63
CA LYS A 2 -2.01 -16.53 -12.52
C LYS A 2 -2.50 -17.97 -12.26
N ARG A 3 -2.98 -18.31 -11.06
CA ARG A 3 -3.51 -19.66 -10.74
C ARG A 3 -5.00 -19.86 -11.03
N LYS A 4 -5.82 -18.80 -10.93
CA LYS A 4 -7.26 -18.88 -11.23
C LYS A 4 -7.54 -18.89 -12.75
N LEU A 5 -6.72 -18.19 -13.53
CA LEU A 5 -6.79 -18.23 -15.00
C LEU A 5 -6.39 -19.61 -15.57
N SER A 6 -5.53 -20.36 -14.86
CA SER A 6 -5.12 -21.72 -15.25
C SER A 6 -6.24 -22.76 -15.10
N LEU A 7 -7.19 -22.57 -14.19
CA LEU A 7 -8.34 -23.48 -14.02
C LEU A 7 -9.43 -23.21 -15.07
N LEU A 8 -9.69 -21.95 -15.40
CA LEU A 8 -10.64 -21.59 -16.47
C LEU A 8 -10.13 -22.08 -17.84
N LEU A 9 -8.82 -22.00 -18.07
CA LEU A 9 -8.18 -22.50 -19.29
C LEU A 9 -8.22 -24.03 -19.39
N ALA A 10 -8.15 -24.74 -18.25
CA ALA A 10 -8.31 -26.20 -18.21
C ALA A 10 -9.76 -26.62 -18.51
N LEU A 11 -10.77 -25.85 -18.08
CA LEU A 11 -12.18 -26.12 -18.38
C LEU A 11 -12.52 -25.87 -19.87
N VAL A 12 -11.95 -24.81 -20.46
CA VAL A 12 -12.07 -24.52 -21.91
C VAL A 12 -11.32 -25.56 -22.76
N MET A 13 -10.20 -26.11 -22.27
CA MET A 13 -9.49 -27.23 -22.92
C MET A 13 -10.21 -28.59 -22.84
N ILE A 14 -11.24 -28.76 -22.00
CA ILE A 14 -12.00 -30.02 -21.91
C ILE A 14 -13.23 -29.98 -22.83
N LEU A 15 -13.88 -28.82 -22.99
CA LEU A 15 -14.88 -28.63 -24.06
C LEU A 15 -14.28 -28.76 -25.46
N SER A 16 -12.96 -28.58 -25.59
CA SER A 16 -12.23 -28.65 -26.86
C SER A 16 -11.84 -30.07 -27.27
N LEU A 17 -12.24 -31.12 -26.54
CA LEU A 17 -12.12 -32.53 -26.98
C LEU A 17 -13.47 -33.17 -27.32
N VAL A 18 -14.58 -32.54 -26.93
CA VAL A 18 -15.90 -32.82 -27.50
C VAL A 18 -15.87 -32.31 -28.95
N PRO A 19 -16.36 -33.06 -29.97
CA PRO A 19 -16.51 -32.48 -31.29
C PRO A 19 -17.47 -31.31 -31.17
N MET A 20 -16.93 -30.10 -31.26
CA MET A 20 -17.74 -28.89 -31.33
C MET A 20 -18.63 -29.04 -32.56
N THR A 21 -19.92 -28.75 -32.41
CA THR A 21 -20.75 -28.46 -33.59
C THR A 21 -20.04 -27.34 -34.32
N ALA A 22 -19.65 -27.58 -35.59
CA ALA A 22 -18.83 -26.67 -36.38
C ALA A 22 -19.30 -25.22 -36.20
N PHE A 23 -18.51 -24.40 -35.51
CA PHE A 23 -18.81 -22.98 -35.41
C PHE A 23 -18.62 -22.37 -36.80
N ALA A 24 -19.68 -21.80 -37.34
CA ALA A 24 -19.66 -21.16 -38.64
C ALA A 24 -19.25 -19.69 -38.48
N ALA A 25 -18.13 -19.29 -39.07
CA ALA A 25 -18.00 -17.92 -39.55
C ALA A 25 -18.84 -17.79 -40.84
N SER A 26 -19.36 -16.60 -41.15
CA SER A 26 -20.19 -16.39 -42.35
C SER A 26 -19.50 -16.97 -43.61
N GLY A 27 -20.03 -18.07 -44.15
CA GLY A 27 -19.48 -18.75 -45.33
C GLY A 27 -18.38 -19.79 -45.07
N LEU A 28 -18.05 -20.17 -43.83
CA LEU A 28 -17.06 -21.19 -43.48
C LEU A 28 -17.66 -22.27 -42.56
N THR A 29 -17.53 -23.55 -42.90
CA THR A 29 -18.06 -24.67 -42.10
C THR A 29 -17.14 -25.88 -42.13
N ALA A 30 -16.86 -26.49 -40.97
CA ALA A 30 -16.18 -27.80 -40.93
C ALA A 30 -17.16 -28.92 -41.33
N VAL A 31 -16.70 -29.87 -42.13
CA VAL A 31 -17.44 -31.08 -42.51
C VAL A 31 -17.40 -32.13 -41.40
N SER A 32 -16.27 -32.22 -40.71
CA SER A 32 -16.05 -33.08 -39.55
C SER A 32 -14.94 -32.48 -38.69
N VAL A 33 -14.88 -32.86 -37.42
CA VAL A 33 -13.82 -32.47 -36.47
C VAL A 33 -13.32 -33.74 -35.78
N PRO A 34 -12.43 -34.53 -36.42
CA PRO A 34 -11.91 -35.76 -35.86
C PRO A 34 -11.06 -35.50 -34.60
N VAL A 35 -11.02 -36.48 -33.69
CA VAL A 35 -10.07 -36.50 -32.58
C VAL A 35 -8.81 -37.26 -33.02
N LEU A 36 -7.64 -36.66 -32.86
CA LEU A 36 -6.38 -37.14 -33.41
C LEU A 36 -5.33 -37.32 -32.30
N PRO A 37 -4.50 -38.37 -32.32
CA PRO A 37 -3.32 -38.44 -31.47
C PRO A 37 -2.24 -37.46 -31.96
N LYS A 38 -1.25 -37.17 -31.10
CA LYS A 38 -0.02 -36.49 -31.53
C LYS A 38 0.84 -37.43 -32.35
N ASP A 39 0.87 -37.21 -33.66
CA ASP A 39 1.63 -38.02 -34.60
C ASP A 39 2.10 -37.21 -35.80
N THR A 40 3.02 -37.79 -36.54
CA THR A 40 3.68 -37.26 -37.73
C THR A 40 2.77 -37.14 -38.94
N ALA A 41 1.68 -37.92 -39.00
CA ALA A 41 0.77 -38.00 -40.13
C ALA A 41 -0.69 -38.19 -39.69
N GLN A 42 -1.49 -37.13 -39.75
CA GLN A 42 -2.90 -37.17 -39.36
C GLN A 42 -3.80 -36.46 -40.39
N ASN A 43 -5.02 -36.95 -40.56
CA ASN A 43 -6.01 -36.31 -41.44
C ASN A 43 -6.92 -35.42 -40.59
N LEU A 44 -6.91 -34.11 -40.86
CA LEU A 44 -7.84 -33.19 -40.23
C LEU A 44 -9.22 -33.28 -40.90
N GLY A 45 -10.20 -32.68 -40.25
CA GLY A 45 -11.50 -32.39 -40.82
C GLY A 45 -11.41 -31.52 -42.08
N SER A 46 -12.33 -31.73 -43.00
CA SER A 46 -12.43 -30.91 -44.21
C SER A 46 -13.20 -29.62 -43.92
N VAL A 47 -12.91 -28.54 -44.64
CA VAL A 47 -13.62 -27.25 -44.53
C VAL A 47 -14.35 -26.93 -45.82
N ARG A 48 -15.63 -26.57 -45.72
CA ARG A 48 -16.44 -25.99 -46.80
C ARG A 48 -16.44 -24.48 -46.66
N MET A 49 -16.10 -23.79 -47.74
CA MET A 49 -16.19 -22.35 -47.88
C MET A 49 -17.22 -22.01 -48.95
N VAL A 50 -18.20 -21.18 -48.60
CA VAL A 50 -19.21 -20.63 -49.51
C VAL A 50 -18.88 -19.16 -49.71
N ILE A 51 -18.40 -18.83 -50.90
CA ILE A 51 -18.09 -17.46 -51.33
C ILE A 51 -19.36 -16.89 -51.98
N PRO A 52 -19.95 -15.81 -51.47
CA PRO A 52 -21.13 -15.20 -52.07
C PRO A 52 -20.87 -14.74 -53.51
N ALA A 53 -21.91 -14.69 -54.34
CA ALA A 53 -21.86 -14.12 -55.68
C ALA A 53 -21.16 -12.73 -55.69
N GLY A 54 -20.18 -12.55 -56.58
CA GLY A 54 -19.34 -11.36 -56.63
C GLY A 54 -18.02 -11.59 -57.37
N SER A 55 -17.09 -10.64 -57.26
CA SER A 55 -15.77 -10.70 -57.87
C SER A 55 -14.67 -10.66 -56.81
N PRO A 56 -14.05 -11.78 -56.41
CA PRO A 56 -12.67 -11.70 -55.95
C PRO A 56 -11.84 -11.08 -57.09
N THR A 57 -11.48 -9.79 -56.97
CA THR A 57 -10.68 -9.08 -57.99
C THR A 57 -9.27 -9.64 -58.10
N ASP A 58 -8.62 -9.41 -59.25
CA ASP A 58 -7.28 -9.91 -59.59
C ASP A 58 -6.25 -9.83 -58.45
N GLY A 59 -5.57 -10.95 -58.17
CA GLY A 59 -4.52 -11.06 -57.17
C GLY A 59 -4.97 -11.31 -55.71
N HIS A 60 -6.25 -11.58 -55.46
CA HIS A 60 -6.73 -11.92 -54.13
C HIS A 60 -6.23 -13.28 -53.64
N LYS A 61 -5.68 -13.28 -52.43
CA LYS A 61 -5.09 -14.46 -51.80
C LYS A 61 -5.88 -14.83 -50.56
N LEU A 62 -6.09 -16.13 -50.39
CA LEU A 62 -6.53 -16.71 -49.14
C LEU A 62 -5.32 -17.33 -48.43
N THR A 63 -5.04 -16.85 -47.23
CA THR A 63 -4.05 -17.43 -46.32
C THR A 63 -4.78 -18.26 -45.28
N ILE A 64 -4.42 -19.55 -45.18
CA ILE A 64 -4.90 -20.44 -44.11
C ILE A 64 -3.73 -20.66 -43.15
N THR A 65 -3.88 -20.19 -41.92
CA THR A 65 -2.88 -20.34 -40.87
C THR A 65 -3.27 -21.47 -39.92
N LEU A 66 -2.37 -22.44 -39.75
CA LEU A 66 -2.45 -23.53 -38.79
C LEU A 66 -1.94 -23.03 -37.41
N PRO A 67 -2.47 -23.57 -36.31
CA PRO A 67 -2.06 -23.18 -34.97
C PRO A 67 -0.65 -23.71 -34.64
N SER A 68 -0.05 -23.17 -33.58
CA SER A 68 1.30 -23.57 -33.15
C SER A 68 1.37 -25.09 -32.89
N GLY A 69 2.43 -25.73 -33.37
CA GLY A 69 2.66 -27.17 -33.22
C GLY A 69 1.95 -28.07 -34.23
N VAL A 70 1.08 -27.52 -35.09
CA VAL A 70 0.45 -28.25 -36.20
C VAL A 70 1.09 -27.79 -37.52
N THR A 71 1.67 -28.70 -38.29
CA THR A 71 2.47 -28.33 -39.47
C THR A 71 2.08 -29.06 -40.76
N LEU A 72 2.14 -28.31 -41.86
CA LEU A 72 1.91 -28.77 -43.23
C LEU A 72 3.09 -29.64 -43.73
N PRO A 73 2.79 -30.72 -44.48
CA PRO A 73 3.80 -31.59 -45.08
C PRO A 73 4.70 -30.82 -46.06
N SER A 74 5.92 -31.33 -46.27
CA SER A 74 6.92 -30.76 -47.18
C SER A 74 7.58 -31.85 -48.02
N PRO A 75 7.35 -31.91 -49.35
CA PRO A 75 6.51 -31.01 -50.15
C PRO A 75 5.00 -31.19 -49.88
N LEU A 76 4.15 -30.24 -50.32
CA LEU A 76 2.69 -30.31 -50.14
C LEU A 76 2.02 -31.46 -50.91
N GLY A 77 2.47 -31.75 -52.14
CA GLY A 77 1.91 -32.81 -52.98
C GLY A 77 0.38 -32.75 -53.11
N THR A 78 -0.28 -33.91 -52.97
CA THR A 78 -1.74 -34.08 -52.93
C THR A 78 -2.28 -34.11 -51.50
N ASP A 79 -1.45 -33.85 -50.49
CA ASP A 79 -1.83 -34.00 -49.08
C ASP A 79 -2.80 -32.88 -48.65
N VAL A 80 -2.70 -31.70 -49.26
CA VAL A 80 -3.71 -30.65 -49.10
C VAL A 80 -4.46 -30.47 -50.42
N GLU A 81 -5.75 -30.80 -50.42
CA GLU A 81 -6.61 -30.72 -51.61
C GLU A 81 -7.55 -29.52 -51.52
N VAL A 82 -7.63 -28.75 -52.60
CA VAL A 82 -8.63 -27.67 -52.77
C VAL A 82 -9.50 -28.02 -53.97
N THR A 83 -10.77 -28.32 -53.73
CA THR A 83 -11.71 -28.78 -54.75
C THR A 83 -12.87 -27.81 -54.92
N VAL A 84 -13.20 -27.52 -56.18
CA VAL A 84 -14.37 -26.74 -56.57
C VAL A 84 -15.33 -27.67 -57.33
N PRO A 85 -16.45 -28.09 -56.73
CA PRO A 85 -17.44 -28.94 -57.41
C PRO A 85 -18.02 -28.24 -58.65
N LEU A 86 -18.46 -28.99 -59.67
CA LEU A 86 -19.08 -28.40 -60.87
C LEU A 86 -20.40 -27.66 -60.57
N ASN A 87 -21.17 -28.17 -59.60
CA ASN A 87 -22.48 -27.61 -59.23
C ASN A 87 -22.56 -27.39 -57.71
N TYR A 88 -23.27 -26.34 -57.30
CA TYR A 88 -23.58 -26.03 -55.91
C TYR A 88 -25.02 -25.50 -55.81
N ALA A 89 -25.76 -25.93 -54.78
CA ALA A 89 -27.15 -25.54 -54.52
C ALA A 89 -28.15 -25.76 -55.69
N GLY A 90 -27.82 -26.60 -56.67
CA GLY A 90 -28.67 -26.87 -57.85
C GLY A 90 -28.26 -26.09 -59.11
N ASP A 91 -27.34 -25.13 -58.97
CA ASP A 91 -26.80 -24.31 -60.06
C ASP A 91 -25.34 -24.68 -60.37
N THR A 92 -24.83 -24.21 -61.52
CA THR A 92 -23.40 -24.22 -61.80
C THR A 92 -22.68 -23.44 -60.72
N ASN A 93 -21.62 -24.03 -60.15
CA ASN A 93 -20.81 -23.40 -59.12
C ASN A 93 -20.21 -22.08 -59.63
N GLY A 94 -20.23 -21.03 -58.83
CA GLY A 94 -19.72 -19.71 -59.24
C GLY A 94 -18.24 -19.70 -59.64
N LEU A 95 -17.45 -20.63 -59.09
CA LEU A 95 -16.06 -20.87 -59.48
C LEU A 95 -15.92 -22.19 -60.23
N ALA A 96 -14.95 -22.25 -61.14
CA ALA A 96 -14.42 -23.48 -61.73
C ALA A 96 -13.13 -23.90 -61.01
N GLN A 97 -12.78 -25.19 -61.08
CA GLN A 97 -11.52 -25.69 -60.52
C GLN A 97 -10.28 -24.96 -61.10
N ALA A 98 -10.34 -24.53 -62.37
CA ALA A 98 -9.27 -23.80 -63.04
C ALA A 98 -9.04 -22.39 -62.48
N ASP A 99 -10.01 -21.85 -61.73
CA ASP A 99 -9.92 -20.52 -61.12
C ASP A 99 -9.04 -20.53 -59.86
N ILE A 100 -8.71 -21.71 -59.34
CA ILE A 100 -7.65 -21.87 -58.33
C ILE A 100 -6.33 -22.06 -59.07
N THR A 101 -5.55 -20.97 -59.18
CA THR A 101 -4.33 -20.95 -59.99
C THR A 101 -3.12 -21.51 -59.25
N SER A 102 -3.10 -21.43 -57.92
CA SER A 102 -2.07 -22.09 -57.11
C SER A 102 -2.51 -22.37 -55.67
N VAL A 103 -1.93 -23.43 -55.10
CA VAL A 103 -2.04 -23.81 -53.69
C VAL A 103 -0.62 -24.09 -53.20
N ASN A 104 -0.07 -23.20 -52.39
CA ASN A 104 1.34 -23.18 -52.04
C ASN A 104 1.57 -23.21 -50.52
N ARG A 105 2.68 -23.83 -50.11
CA ARG A 105 3.14 -23.82 -48.72
C ARG A 105 3.98 -22.57 -48.51
N ALA A 106 3.37 -21.53 -47.96
CA ALA A 106 4.10 -20.31 -47.61
C ALA A 106 5.06 -20.52 -46.43
N SER A 107 4.68 -21.37 -45.48
CA SER A 107 5.54 -21.83 -44.38
C SER A 107 5.06 -23.18 -43.83
N SER A 108 5.71 -23.73 -42.81
CA SER A 108 5.23 -24.93 -42.12
C SER A 108 3.84 -24.79 -41.51
N THR A 109 3.35 -23.58 -41.26
CA THR A 109 2.04 -23.32 -40.65
C THR A 109 1.12 -22.48 -41.53
N LYS A 110 1.52 -22.16 -42.76
CA LYS A 110 0.73 -21.29 -43.66
C LYS A 110 0.58 -21.89 -45.04
N LEU A 111 -0.67 -22.05 -45.45
CA LEU A 111 -1.09 -22.36 -46.82
C LEU A 111 -1.55 -21.08 -47.49
N GLU A 112 -1.11 -20.84 -48.72
CA GLU A 112 -1.57 -19.74 -49.56
C GLU A 112 -2.33 -20.32 -50.76
N VAL A 113 -3.56 -19.88 -50.96
CA VAL A 113 -4.40 -20.24 -52.10
C VAL A 113 -4.64 -18.98 -52.93
N VAL A 114 -4.31 -19.07 -54.21
CA VAL A 114 -4.41 -17.95 -55.16
C VAL A 114 -5.55 -18.22 -56.12
N PHE A 115 -6.49 -17.29 -56.18
CA PHE A 115 -7.55 -17.27 -57.16
C PHE A 115 -7.05 -16.51 -58.41
N GLY A 116 -7.39 -16.99 -59.61
CA GLY A 116 -6.99 -16.39 -60.88
C GLY A 116 -7.56 -15.00 -61.12
N ALA A 117 -7.14 -14.35 -62.22
CA ALA A 117 -7.54 -12.98 -62.55
C ALA A 117 -9.06 -12.86 -62.81
N ASP A 118 -9.65 -11.75 -62.34
CA ASP A 118 -11.05 -11.30 -62.47
C ASP A 118 -12.10 -12.40 -62.69
N VAL A 119 -12.34 -13.20 -61.65
CA VAL A 119 -13.43 -14.16 -61.65
C VAL A 119 -14.69 -13.49 -61.12
N SER A 120 -15.51 -12.95 -62.02
CA SER A 120 -16.84 -12.43 -61.69
C SER A 120 -17.87 -13.51 -61.91
N PHE A 121 -18.62 -13.84 -60.87
CA PHE A 121 -19.64 -14.88 -60.94
C PHE A 121 -20.96 -14.45 -60.30
N THR A 122 -22.07 -14.92 -60.88
CA THR A 122 -23.43 -14.53 -60.49
C THR A 122 -24.05 -15.44 -59.43
N ASN A 123 -23.47 -16.62 -59.21
CA ASN A 123 -23.96 -17.63 -58.27
C ASN A 123 -22.93 -17.85 -57.15
N ASP A 124 -23.37 -18.19 -55.93
CA ASP A 124 -22.44 -18.52 -54.86
C ASP A 124 -21.48 -19.67 -55.25
N ALA A 125 -20.24 -19.58 -54.76
CA ALA A 125 -19.21 -20.56 -55.05
C ALA A 125 -18.85 -21.43 -53.84
N LEU A 126 -18.89 -22.76 -54.00
CA LEU A 126 -18.43 -23.71 -52.98
C LEU A 126 -16.99 -24.16 -53.26
N VAL A 127 -16.11 -23.98 -52.29
CA VAL A 127 -14.74 -24.50 -52.28
C VAL A 127 -14.57 -25.44 -51.08
N ILE A 128 -13.95 -26.59 -51.28
CA ILE A 128 -13.71 -27.60 -50.25
C ILE A 128 -12.21 -27.76 -50.03
N PHE A 129 -11.77 -27.63 -48.78
CA PHE A 129 -10.38 -27.84 -48.36
C PHE A 129 -10.28 -29.15 -47.59
N LYS A 130 -9.36 -30.03 -48.00
CA LYS A 130 -8.99 -31.23 -47.24
C LYS A 130 -7.54 -31.16 -46.82
N PHE A 131 -7.25 -31.56 -45.60
CA PHE A 131 -5.91 -31.55 -45.01
C PHE A 131 -5.55 -32.96 -44.56
N ASN A 132 -4.81 -33.66 -45.39
CA ASN A 132 -4.29 -34.99 -45.13
C ASN A 132 -2.82 -34.91 -44.69
N ASN A 133 -2.34 -35.94 -44.00
CA ASN A 133 -0.92 -36.08 -43.66
C ASN A 133 -0.32 -34.87 -42.90
N ILE A 134 -1.10 -34.27 -42.01
CA ILE A 134 -0.71 -33.13 -41.17
C ILE A 134 0.04 -33.62 -39.94
N ASN A 135 1.18 -33.01 -39.64
CA ASN A 135 1.95 -33.33 -38.46
C ASN A 135 1.40 -32.57 -37.24
N THR A 136 1.09 -33.31 -36.18
CA THR A 136 0.53 -32.83 -34.90
C THR A 136 1.41 -33.19 -33.69
N THR A 137 2.64 -33.66 -33.89
CA THR A 137 3.53 -34.12 -32.80
C THR A 137 3.74 -33.07 -31.72
N ASP A 138 3.89 -31.80 -32.11
CA ASP A 138 4.15 -30.68 -31.21
C ASP A 138 2.90 -29.86 -30.89
N ALA A 139 1.72 -30.33 -31.33
CA ALA A 139 0.47 -29.64 -31.10
C ALA A 139 0.15 -29.57 -29.59
N SER A 140 -0.46 -28.47 -29.16
CA SER A 140 -1.06 -28.40 -27.84
C SER A 140 -2.29 -29.32 -27.78
N ASN A 141 -2.59 -29.89 -26.61
CA ASN A 141 -3.81 -30.67 -26.44
C ASN A 141 -5.03 -29.76 -26.62
N GLY A 142 -6.08 -30.27 -27.26
CA GLY A 142 -7.33 -29.54 -27.52
C GLY A 142 -7.58 -29.23 -29.00
N THR A 143 -8.50 -28.32 -29.28
CA THR A 143 -8.94 -28.03 -30.64
C THR A 143 -7.84 -27.42 -31.52
N VAL A 144 -7.72 -27.99 -32.72
CA VAL A 144 -6.97 -27.45 -33.85
C VAL A 144 -7.90 -26.58 -34.67
N GLU A 145 -7.64 -25.27 -34.63
CA GLU A 145 -8.39 -24.27 -35.37
C GLU A 145 -7.58 -23.71 -36.53
N LEU A 146 -8.15 -23.71 -37.74
CA LEU A 146 -7.57 -23.06 -38.91
C LEU A 146 -8.09 -21.64 -39.02
N LYS A 147 -7.19 -20.67 -39.16
CA LYS A 147 -7.53 -19.26 -39.39
C LYS A 147 -7.48 -18.95 -40.88
N PHE A 148 -8.61 -18.55 -41.45
CA PHE A 148 -8.77 -18.13 -42.84
C PHE A 148 -8.72 -16.59 -42.93
N GLU A 149 -7.75 -16.08 -43.67
CA GLU A 149 -7.52 -14.65 -43.87
C GLU A 149 -7.45 -14.35 -45.37
N ALA A 150 -8.16 -13.32 -45.82
CA ALA A 150 -8.20 -12.94 -47.22
C ALA A 150 -7.85 -11.45 -47.38
N SER A 151 -7.46 -11.06 -48.60
CA SER A 151 -7.24 -9.64 -48.94
C SER A 151 -8.49 -8.80 -48.60
N PRO A 152 -8.32 -7.54 -48.13
CA PRO A 152 -9.44 -6.64 -47.91
C PRO A 152 -10.31 -6.49 -49.17
N ASN A 153 -11.64 -6.40 -49.00
CA ASN A 153 -12.61 -6.24 -50.09
C ASN A 153 -12.68 -7.41 -51.10
N SER A 154 -12.15 -8.60 -50.74
CA SER A 154 -12.12 -9.74 -51.66
C SER A 154 -13.41 -10.53 -51.82
N GLY A 155 -14.40 -10.32 -50.95
CA GLY A 155 -15.61 -11.15 -50.90
C GLY A 155 -15.37 -12.59 -50.40
N ILE A 156 -14.12 -12.99 -50.15
CA ILE A 156 -13.76 -14.31 -49.62
C ILE A 156 -14.07 -14.35 -48.12
N PRO A 157 -14.82 -15.35 -47.63
CA PRO A 157 -15.05 -15.56 -46.20
C PRO A 157 -13.74 -15.64 -45.40
N THR A 158 -13.70 -14.92 -44.28
CA THR A 158 -12.61 -15.00 -43.30
C THR A 158 -13.16 -15.43 -41.94
N GLY A 159 -12.31 -16.00 -41.11
CA GLY A 159 -12.72 -16.51 -39.81
C GLY A 159 -11.88 -17.68 -39.35
N THR A 160 -12.31 -18.30 -38.25
CA THR A 160 -11.62 -19.44 -37.65
C THR A 160 -12.53 -20.65 -37.68
N VAL A 161 -12.00 -21.82 -38.04
CA VAL A 161 -12.75 -23.08 -38.13
C VAL A 161 -12.02 -24.18 -37.39
N ALA A 162 -12.71 -24.83 -36.43
CA ALA A 162 -12.22 -26.04 -35.77
C ALA A 162 -12.23 -27.23 -36.75
N VAL A 163 -11.08 -27.89 -36.91
CA VAL A 163 -10.93 -29.01 -37.87
C VAL A 163 -10.42 -30.30 -37.24
N ALA A 164 -9.93 -30.28 -36.01
CA ALA A 164 -9.65 -31.50 -35.25
C ALA A 164 -9.56 -31.18 -33.77
N ASN A 165 -9.51 -32.21 -32.93
CA ASN A 165 -9.10 -32.10 -31.52
C ASN A 165 -7.90 -33.01 -31.29
N VAL A 166 -6.75 -32.48 -30.86
CA VAL A 166 -5.56 -33.30 -30.60
C VAL A 166 -5.53 -33.75 -29.14
N GLY A 167 -5.52 -35.07 -28.92
CA GLY A 167 -5.37 -35.72 -27.61
C GLY A 167 -3.93 -35.66 -27.08
N GLY A 168 -3.75 -35.91 -25.78
CA GLY A 168 -2.43 -36.00 -25.13
C GLY A 168 -1.66 -37.28 -25.47
N THR A 169 -0.50 -37.47 -24.83
CA THR A 169 0.27 -38.74 -24.86
C THR A 169 -0.18 -39.74 -23.80
N ASP A 170 -1.06 -39.28 -22.91
CA ASP A 170 -1.46 -39.99 -21.71
C ASP A 170 -2.59 -40.97 -22.00
N ALA A 171 -2.63 -42.10 -21.27
CA ALA A 171 -3.68 -43.10 -21.43
C ALA A 171 -5.08 -42.53 -21.10
N VAL A 172 -5.21 -41.95 -19.89
CA VAL A 172 -6.46 -41.42 -19.35
C VAL A 172 -6.17 -40.22 -18.47
N LYS A 173 -6.97 -39.15 -18.62
CA LYS A 173 -6.93 -37.93 -17.82
C LYS A 173 -8.15 -37.83 -16.92
N LEU A 174 -7.90 -37.43 -15.67
CA LEU A 174 -8.93 -37.24 -14.64
C LEU A 174 -9.00 -35.78 -14.23
N THR A 175 -10.22 -35.25 -14.13
CA THR A 175 -10.48 -33.90 -13.63
C THR A 175 -11.78 -33.86 -12.83
N THR A 176 -11.97 -32.83 -12.02
CA THR A 176 -13.19 -32.62 -11.25
C THR A 176 -13.94 -31.37 -11.72
N SER A 177 -15.26 -31.38 -11.60
CA SER A 177 -16.13 -30.21 -11.82
C SER A 177 -17.23 -30.16 -10.76
N SER A 178 -17.98 -29.05 -10.68
CA SER A 178 -19.05 -28.85 -9.68
C SER A 178 -18.60 -29.14 -8.24
N VAL A 179 -17.41 -28.64 -7.87
CA VAL A 179 -16.79 -28.90 -6.56
C VAL A 179 -17.38 -27.99 -5.49
N ASP A 180 -18.01 -28.59 -4.48
CA ASP A 180 -18.66 -27.87 -3.38
C ASP A 180 -17.69 -27.15 -2.42
N THR A 181 -18.20 -26.08 -1.81
CA THR A 181 -17.59 -25.38 -0.66
C THR A 181 -18.57 -25.35 0.51
N THR A 182 -18.38 -26.22 1.50
CA THR A 182 -19.30 -26.40 2.64
C THR A 182 -18.53 -26.79 3.91
N SER A 183 -19.24 -26.98 5.04
CA SER A 183 -18.62 -27.42 6.30
C SER A 183 -18.62 -28.93 6.52
N SER A 184 -19.59 -29.68 5.98
CA SER A 184 -19.88 -31.05 6.44
C SER A 184 -20.19 -32.09 5.36
N SER A 185 -20.80 -31.69 4.24
CA SER A 185 -21.16 -32.59 3.13
C SER A 185 -20.81 -31.96 1.79
N PHE A 186 -20.18 -32.73 0.91
CA PHE A 186 -19.59 -32.22 -0.31
C PHE A 186 -19.97 -33.10 -1.50
N ASN A 187 -20.33 -32.48 -2.61
CA ASN A 187 -20.51 -33.11 -3.90
C ASN A 187 -19.49 -32.59 -4.91
N PHE A 188 -19.14 -33.46 -5.86
CA PHE A 188 -18.41 -33.10 -7.07
C PHE A 188 -18.70 -34.08 -8.20
N ASN A 189 -18.31 -33.68 -9.42
CA ASN A 189 -18.35 -34.54 -10.59
C ASN A 189 -16.93 -35.00 -10.95
N LEU A 190 -16.75 -36.29 -11.24
CA LEU A 190 -15.49 -36.82 -11.78
C LEU A 190 -15.60 -36.95 -13.29
N ASN A 191 -14.72 -36.28 -14.02
CA ASN A 191 -14.62 -36.38 -15.47
C ASN A 191 -13.43 -37.25 -15.85
N VAL A 192 -13.70 -38.25 -16.68
CA VAL A 192 -12.70 -39.19 -17.19
C VAL A 192 -12.65 -39.05 -18.69
N VAL A 193 -11.45 -38.76 -19.20
CA VAL A 193 -11.20 -38.58 -20.63
C VAL A 193 -10.09 -39.51 -21.05
N GLU A 194 -10.37 -40.37 -22.02
CA GLU A 194 -9.35 -41.15 -22.67
C GLU A 194 -8.61 -40.26 -23.69
N GLU A 195 -7.31 -40.04 -23.48
CA GLU A 195 -6.49 -39.19 -24.37
C GLU A 195 -5.74 -40.01 -25.44
N LYS A 196 -5.83 -41.36 -25.37
CA LYS A 196 -5.37 -42.31 -26.40
C LYS A 196 -6.39 -43.45 -26.57
N PRO A 197 -6.90 -43.73 -27.79
CA PRO A 197 -7.93 -44.76 -28.00
C PRO A 197 -7.50 -46.14 -27.50
N GLY A 198 -8.42 -46.85 -26.86
CA GLY A 198 -8.21 -48.23 -26.37
C GLY A 198 -7.22 -48.37 -25.23
N SER A 199 -7.01 -47.29 -24.46
CA SER A 199 -6.22 -47.28 -23.24
C SER A 199 -6.98 -47.80 -22.03
N ILE A 200 -8.32 -47.81 -22.06
CA ILE A 200 -9.14 -48.42 -21.01
C ILE A 200 -9.42 -49.88 -21.37
N THR A 201 -9.03 -50.80 -20.50
CA THR A 201 -9.26 -52.24 -20.67
C THR A 201 -10.18 -52.81 -19.58
N ALA A 202 -10.83 -53.94 -19.87
CA ALA A 202 -11.68 -54.61 -18.91
C ALA A 202 -10.86 -55.09 -17.69
N GLY A 203 -11.31 -54.72 -16.49
CA GLY A 203 -10.67 -54.98 -15.20
C GLY A 203 -9.83 -53.83 -14.66
N ASP A 204 -9.61 -52.76 -15.44
CA ASP A 204 -8.87 -51.60 -14.95
C ASP A 204 -9.63 -50.89 -13.82
N LYS A 205 -8.90 -50.24 -12.89
CA LYS A 205 -9.48 -49.61 -11.70
C LYS A 205 -8.92 -48.22 -11.41
N ILE A 206 -9.81 -47.32 -10.97
CA ILE A 206 -9.47 -46.02 -10.38
C ILE A 206 -9.97 -46.02 -8.94
N THR A 207 -9.08 -45.82 -7.97
CA THR A 207 -9.41 -45.69 -6.56
C THR A 207 -9.15 -44.26 -6.09
N LEU A 208 -10.18 -43.60 -5.56
CA LEU A 208 -10.11 -42.30 -4.92
C LEU A 208 -10.05 -42.49 -3.40
N LYS A 209 -8.97 -42.02 -2.78
CA LYS A 209 -8.76 -42.10 -1.33
C LYS A 209 -8.90 -40.74 -0.67
N LEU A 210 -9.89 -40.59 0.19
CA LEU A 210 -10.13 -39.40 1.01
C LEU A 210 -9.04 -39.20 2.09
N PRO A 211 -8.73 -37.95 2.46
CA PRO A 211 -7.93 -37.62 3.64
C PRO A 211 -8.52 -38.18 4.94
N ASP A 212 -7.75 -38.15 6.03
CA ASP A 212 -8.27 -38.59 7.33
C ASP A 212 -9.36 -37.62 7.83
N GLY A 213 -10.39 -38.15 8.49
CA GLY A 213 -11.54 -37.37 8.97
C GLY A 213 -12.73 -37.27 8.01
N TYR A 214 -12.59 -37.71 6.75
CA TYR A 214 -13.69 -37.77 5.78
C TYR A 214 -14.10 -39.22 5.47
N VAL A 215 -15.34 -39.41 5.02
CA VAL A 215 -15.85 -40.69 4.51
C VAL A 215 -16.74 -40.47 3.29
N TRP A 216 -16.77 -41.42 2.37
CA TRP A 216 -17.73 -41.41 1.26
C TRP A 216 -19.15 -41.54 1.78
N ASP A 217 -20.10 -40.80 1.20
CA ASP A 217 -21.51 -40.84 1.62
C ASP A 217 -22.10 -42.23 1.35
N PRO A 218 -22.60 -42.95 2.37
CA PRO A 218 -23.26 -44.24 2.18
C PRO A 218 -24.51 -44.16 1.28
N ALA A 219 -25.16 -43.00 1.15
CA ALA A 219 -26.27 -42.79 0.21
C ALA A 219 -25.80 -42.76 -1.25
N TYR A 220 -24.51 -42.55 -1.50
CA TYR A 220 -23.89 -42.77 -2.81
C TYR A 220 -23.70 -44.26 -3.14
N ASN A 221 -23.83 -45.14 -2.13
CA ASN A 221 -23.67 -46.58 -2.24
C ASN A 221 -24.94 -47.22 -2.84
N GLY A 222 -25.10 -47.13 -4.16
CA GLY A 222 -26.30 -47.64 -4.85
C GLY A 222 -26.17 -47.94 -6.35
N LEU A 223 -24.99 -47.77 -6.96
CA LEU A 223 -24.76 -48.10 -8.37
C LEU A 223 -23.99 -49.41 -8.49
N THR A 224 -24.66 -50.54 -8.26
CA THR A 224 -24.05 -51.86 -8.41
C THR A 224 -23.72 -52.20 -9.87
N THR A 225 -24.32 -51.53 -10.84
CA THR A 225 -24.03 -51.68 -12.27
C THR A 225 -24.56 -50.48 -13.05
N TYR A 226 -23.73 -49.78 -13.83
CA TYR A 226 -24.24 -48.93 -14.90
C TYR A 226 -24.75 -49.83 -16.04
N ASP A 227 -26.07 -50.01 -16.12
CA ASP A 227 -26.78 -50.55 -17.28
C ASP A 227 -27.60 -49.40 -17.90
N GLN A 228 -27.53 -49.23 -19.23
CA GLN A 228 -28.13 -48.11 -19.98
C GLN A 228 -29.68 -48.06 -19.93
N THR A 229 -30.30 -48.90 -19.12
CA THR A 229 -31.76 -49.08 -19.01
C THR A 229 -32.39 -48.30 -17.86
N THR A 230 -31.61 -47.67 -16.97
CA THR A 230 -32.11 -46.86 -15.84
C THR A 230 -31.63 -45.41 -15.92
N THR A 231 -32.46 -44.45 -15.50
CA THR A 231 -32.20 -43.00 -15.59
C THR A 231 -30.86 -42.64 -14.94
N PRO A 232 -29.81 -42.26 -15.70
CA PRO A 232 -28.45 -42.25 -15.16
C PRO A 232 -28.06 -40.94 -14.47
N LYS A 233 -27.21 -41.03 -13.44
CA LYS A 233 -26.39 -39.91 -12.90
C LYS A 233 -25.07 -39.72 -13.67
N ALA A 234 -24.88 -40.40 -14.79
CA ALA A 234 -23.69 -40.30 -15.62
C ALA A 234 -24.06 -39.80 -17.03
N GLU A 235 -23.28 -38.88 -17.57
CA GLU A 235 -23.42 -38.43 -18.95
C GLU A 235 -22.27 -39.05 -19.77
N VAL A 236 -22.60 -39.98 -20.68
CA VAL A 236 -21.64 -40.68 -21.54
C VAL A 236 -21.67 -40.05 -22.94
N LYS A 237 -20.51 -39.67 -23.49
CA LYS A 237 -20.40 -39.11 -24.85
C LYS A 237 -19.24 -39.76 -25.64
N PHE A 238 -19.56 -40.08 -26.90
CA PHE A 238 -18.73 -40.62 -28.00
C PHE A 238 -18.17 -42.05 -27.93
N GLY A 239 -18.18 -42.69 -29.11
CA GLY A 239 -17.34 -43.83 -29.48
C GLY A 239 -17.90 -45.20 -29.12
N ASP A 240 -17.74 -45.59 -27.85
CA ASP A 240 -18.02 -46.95 -27.36
C ASP A 240 -18.85 -46.92 -26.06
N GLN A 241 -19.60 -47.99 -25.79
CA GLN A 241 -20.35 -48.15 -24.54
C GLN A 241 -19.47 -48.80 -23.45
N VAL A 242 -18.91 -47.98 -22.57
CA VAL A 242 -18.16 -48.45 -21.39
C VAL A 242 -19.12 -48.63 -20.22
N THR A 243 -19.01 -49.77 -19.53
CA THR A 243 -19.69 -50.04 -18.28
C THR A 243 -18.66 -50.10 -17.15
N PHE A 244 -19.05 -49.60 -15.98
CA PHE A 244 -18.21 -49.61 -14.78
C PHE A 244 -19.04 -49.94 -13.55
N THR A 245 -18.36 -50.45 -12.53
CA THR A 245 -18.90 -50.74 -11.21
C THR A 245 -18.23 -49.84 -10.20
N LEU A 246 -19.02 -49.34 -9.25
CA LEU A 246 -18.55 -48.56 -8.13
C LEU A 246 -18.68 -49.39 -6.86
N ASP A 247 -17.56 -49.65 -6.17
CA ASP A 247 -17.58 -50.33 -4.88
C ASP A 247 -17.27 -49.35 -3.74
N GLY A 248 -18.19 -49.28 -2.77
CA GLY A 248 -18.09 -48.48 -1.54
C GLY A 248 -17.35 -49.19 -0.40
N GLY A 249 -16.29 -49.94 -0.70
CA GLY A 249 -15.52 -50.75 0.25
C GLY A 249 -14.31 -50.02 0.86
N ASN A 250 -14.32 -49.90 2.21
CA ASN A 250 -13.50 -49.03 3.10
C ASN A 250 -13.92 -47.56 3.03
N THR A 251 -14.39 -47.01 4.16
CA THR A 251 -15.08 -45.69 4.24
C THR A 251 -14.32 -44.50 3.64
N ARG A 252 -13.02 -44.64 3.36
CA ARG A 252 -12.16 -43.62 2.75
C ARG A 252 -11.74 -43.90 1.31
N ASP A 253 -11.94 -45.11 0.80
CA ASP A 253 -11.53 -45.52 -0.55
C ASP A 253 -12.79 -45.75 -1.40
N LEU A 254 -12.88 -45.10 -2.56
CA LEU A 254 -13.94 -45.30 -3.54
C LEU A 254 -13.30 -45.89 -4.79
N THR A 255 -13.71 -47.10 -5.20
CA THR A 255 -13.11 -47.76 -6.37
C THR A 255 -14.10 -47.82 -7.53
N ILE A 256 -13.66 -47.35 -8.69
CA ILE A 256 -14.33 -47.41 -9.98
C ILE A 256 -13.61 -48.50 -10.79
N GLU A 257 -14.31 -49.57 -11.13
CA GLU A 257 -13.79 -50.67 -11.95
C GLU A 257 -14.46 -50.67 -13.32
N PHE A 258 -13.65 -50.72 -14.37
CA PHE A 258 -14.13 -50.79 -15.76
C PHE A 258 -14.38 -52.25 -16.12
N VAL A 259 -15.62 -52.61 -16.44
CA VAL A 259 -15.96 -54.00 -16.79
C VAL A 259 -15.91 -54.27 -18.30
N ALA A 260 -15.79 -53.21 -19.12
CA ALA A 260 -15.55 -53.27 -20.57
C ALA A 260 -14.46 -52.27 -20.98
N GLY A 261 -13.70 -52.60 -22.03
CA GLY A 261 -12.68 -51.73 -22.59
C GLY A 261 -13.19 -50.82 -23.71
N THR A 262 -12.37 -49.87 -24.12
CA THR A 262 -12.62 -48.94 -25.23
C THR A 262 -11.81 -49.35 -26.47
N THR A 263 -12.22 -48.85 -27.62
CA THR A 263 -11.50 -48.94 -28.90
C THR A 263 -11.38 -47.59 -29.60
N ASN A 264 -12.31 -46.68 -29.32
CA ASN A 264 -12.34 -45.29 -29.74
C ASN A 264 -12.06 -44.36 -28.56
N PHE A 265 -11.70 -43.10 -28.84
CA PHE A 265 -11.68 -42.04 -27.83
C PHE A 265 -13.01 -42.00 -27.08
N SER A 266 -12.94 -42.17 -25.76
CA SER A 266 -14.13 -42.22 -24.90
C SER A 266 -14.04 -41.18 -23.79
N SER A 267 -15.19 -40.59 -23.44
CA SER A 267 -15.30 -39.65 -22.32
C SER A 267 -16.59 -39.85 -21.55
N PHE A 268 -16.52 -39.72 -20.23
CA PHE A 268 -17.70 -39.80 -19.37
C PHE A 268 -17.53 -38.96 -18.11
N SER A 269 -18.66 -38.53 -17.56
CA SER A 269 -18.73 -37.77 -16.31
C SER A 269 -19.60 -38.50 -15.31
N LEU A 270 -19.04 -38.80 -14.14
CA LEU A 270 -19.78 -39.30 -12.98
C LEU A 270 -20.27 -38.11 -12.18
N LYS A 271 -21.59 -37.92 -12.08
CA LYS A 271 -22.16 -36.77 -11.38
C LYS A 271 -22.49 -37.09 -9.92
N ASP A 272 -22.48 -36.04 -9.10
CA ASP A 272 -22.93 -36.04 -7.71
C ASP A 272 -22.22 -37.07 -6.81
N ILE A 273 -20.91 -37.26 -6.99
CA ILE A 273 -20.11 -38.06 -6.05
C ILE A 273 -20.08 -37.32 -4.72
N ALA A 274 -20.62 -37.95 -3.68
CA ALA A 274 -20.83 -37.34 -2.38
C ALA A 274 -19.89 -37.90 -1.31
N PHE A 275 -19.38 -37.03 -0.44
CA PHE A 275 -18.62 -37.40 0.77
C PHE A 275 -18.93 -36.46 1.94
N LEU A 276 -18.62 -36.93 3.14
CA LEU A 276 -19.03 -36.34 4.42
C LEU A 276 -17.82 -36.20 5.34
N VAL A 277 -17.91 -35.26 6.28
CA VAL A 277 -17.00 -35.20 7.44
C VAL A 277 -17.45 -36.24 8.47
N ALA A 278 -16.58 -37.20 8.77
CA ALA A 278 -16.82 -38.21 9.79
C ALA A 278 -16.23 -37.84 11.16
N ASP A 279 -15.17 -37.04 11.18
CA ASP A 279 -14.50 -36.61 12.42
C ASP A 279 -13.99 -35.18 12.27
N ASP A 280 -14.74 -34.25 12.86
CA ASP A 280 -14.50 -32.81 12.78
C ASP A 280 -13.16 -32.39 13.41
N SER A 281 -12.62 -33.20 14.34
CA SER A 281 -11.35 -32.89 15.02
C SER A 281 -10.11 -33.12 14.15
N LYS A 282 -10.26 -33.84 13.04
CA LYS A 282 -9.16 -34.26 12.16
C LYS A 282 -9.07 -33.44 10.88
N VAL A 283 -10.12 -32.70 10.57
CA VAL A 283 -10.26 -31.95 9.32
C VAL A 283 -9.91 -30.49 9.55
N LYS A 284 -9.47 -29.79 8.49
CA LYS A 284 -9.09 -28.38 8.53
C LYS A 284 -9.78 -27.65 7.39
N GLU A 285 -9.98 -26.35 7.56
CA GLU A 285 -10.43 -25.49 6.47
C GLU A 285 -9.45 -25.50 5.29
N GLY A 286 -9.99 -25.36 4.08
CA GLY A 286 -9.24 -25.30 2.84
C GLY A 286 -9.52 -26.45 1.86
N ASP A 287 -8.65 -26.57 0.86
CA ASP A 287 -8.82 -27.52 -0.25
C ASP A 287 -8.77 -28.98 0.24
N ILE A 288 -9.77 -29.76 -0.17
CA ILE A 288 -9.85 -31.19 0.09
C ILE A 288 -9.35 -31.92 -1.16
N GLU A 289 -8.21 -32.60 -1.03
CA GLU A 289 -7.61 -33.39 -2.12
C GLU A 289 -7.77 -34.89 -1.85
N VAL A 290 -8.34 -35.63 -2.79
CA VAL A 290 -8.29 -37.10 -2.77
C VAL A 290 -7.02 -37.59 -3.44
N ALA A 291 -6.39 -38.61 -2.88
CA ALA A 291 -5.32 -39.32 -3.56
C ALA A 291 -5.91 -40.28 -4.59
N VAL A 292 -5.36 -40.29 -5.80
CA VAL A 292 -5.82 -41.17 -6.87
C VAL A 292 -4.84 -42.33 -7.02
N LYS A 293 -5.35 -43.55 -7.13
CA LYS A 293 -4.59 -44.77 -7.42
C LYS A 293 -5.23 -45.51 -8.58
N GLY A 294 -4.44 -46.16 -9.42
CA GLY A 294 -4.95 -47.03 -10.47
C GLY A 294 -3.86 -47.91 -11.07
N SER A 295 -4.28 -49.00 -11.71
CA SER A 295 -3.45 -49.83 -12.60
C SER A 295 -3.89 -49.57 -14.04
N GLY A 296 -2.94 -49.51 -14.98
CA GLY A 296 -3.25 -49.35 -16.42
C GLY A 296 -3.45 -47.90 -16.92
N PHE A 297 -3.67 -46.93 -16.02
CA PHE A 297 -3.90 -45.52 -16.38
C PHE A 297 -2.69 -44.62 -16.16
N ASN A 298 -2.72 -43.42 -16.75
CA ASN A 298 -1.62 -42.47 -16.67
C ASN A 298 -1.23 -42.16 -15.21
N ARG A 299 0.07 -42.30 -14.91
CA ARG A 299 0.62 -42.35 -13.53
C ARG A 299 0.79 -40.98 -12.86
N ASP A 300 0.40 -39.89 -13.53
CA ASP A 300 0.77 -38.53 -13.11
C ASP A 300 -0.32 -37.80 -12.29
N VAL A 301 -1.59 -38.22 -12.36
CA VAL A 301 -2.64 -37.68 -11.48
C VAL A 301 -2.60 -38.41 -10.14
N THR A 302 -1.81 -37.90 -9.20
CA THR A 302 -1.70 -38.46 -7.85
C THR A 302 -2.73 -37.87 -6.88
N LYS A 303 -3.30 -36.71 -7.20
CA LYS A 303 -4.29 -36.02 -6.38
C LYS A 303 -5.33 -35.25 -7.21
N LEU A 304 -6.56 -35.19 -6.72
CA LEU A 304 -7.65 -34.39 -7.28
C LEU A 304 -8.31 -33.54 -6.19
N LYS A 305 -8.56 -32.26 -6.47
CA LYS A 305 -9.36 -31.40 -5.59
C LYS A 305 -10.84 -31.76 -5.74
N VAL A 306 -11.49 -32.15 -4.65
CA VAL A 306 -12.89 -32.64 -4.64
C VAL A 306 -13.83 -31.83 -3.76
N GLY A 307 -13.31 -30.89 -2.96
CA GLY A 307 -14.10 -30.00 -2.11
C GLY A 307 -13.26 -28.87 -1.55
N VAL A 308 -13.90 -27.89 -0.94
CA VAL A 308 -13.25 -26.88 -0.08
C VAL A 308 -14.01 -26.84 1.25
N ARG A 309 -13.35 -27.18 2.35
CA ARG A 309 -13.97 -27.07 3.67
C ARG A 309 -13.93 -25.61 4.15
N ALA A 310 -15.08 -25.08 4.56
CA ALA A 310 -15.21 -23.78 5.19
C ALA A 310 -16.34 -23.77 6.23
N ASP A 311 -16.19 -23.01 7.31
CA ASP A 311 -17.21 -22.85 8.36
C ASP A 311 -18.11 -21.61 8.14
N TYR A 312 -19.22 -21.50 8.90
CA TYR A 312 -20.15 -20.36 8.90
C TYR A 312 -19.56 -19.08 9.50
N THR A 313 -18.50 -18.57 8.88
CA THR A 313 -17.77 -17.37 9.33
C THR A 313 -17.96 -16.21 8.37
N VAL A 314 -17.77 -15.00 8.89
CA VAL A 314 -17.76 -13.78 8.09
C VAL A 314 -16.37 -13.18 8.24
N LYS A 315 -15.68 -13.01 7.12
CA LYS A 315 -14.33 -12.42 7.09
C LYS A 315 -14.40 -11.04 6.45
N LEU A 316 -13.76 -10.06 7.08
CA LEU A 316 -13.59 -8.74 6.51
C LEU A 316 -12.12 -8.55 6.13
N GLU A 317 -11.87 -8.04 4.94
CA GLU A 317 -10.53 -7.66 4.48
C GLU A 317 -10.60 -6.49 3.51
N MET A 318 -9.52 -5.71 3.41
CA MET A 318 -9.40 -4.67 2.38
C MET A 318 -9.04 -5.31 1.05
N GLU A 319 -9.62 -4.83 -0.05
CA GLU A 319 -9.16 -5.16 -1.40
C GLU A 319 -7.74 -4.61 -1.63
N GLU A 320 -7.52 -3.36 -1.21
CA GLU A 320 -6.22 -2.70 -1.18
C GLU A 320 -6.12 -1.80 0.07
N VAL A 321 -4.95 -1.79 0.72
CA VAL A 321 -4.69 -0.95 1.91
C VAL A 321 -3.92 0.28 1.45
N GLU A 322 -4.61 1.43 1.44
CA GLU A 322 -4.05 2.69 0.97
C GLU A 322 -3.27 3.45 2.06
N THR A 323 -2.48 4.43 1.63
CA THR A 323 -1.80 5.37 2.54
C THR A 323 -2.62 6.64 2.69
N ILE A 324 -2.88 7.02 3.93
CA ILE A 324 -3.53 8.28 4.30
C ILE A 324 -2.58 9.12 5.15
N TYR A 325 -2.84 10.42 5.24
CA TYR A 325 -2.01 11.36 5.97
C TYR A 325 -2.68 11.82 7.28
N ALA A 326 -1.87 11.91 8.33
CA ALA A 326 -2.30 12.33 9.66
C ALA A 326 -2.76 13.78 9.67
N GLY A 327 -3.80 14.10 10.45
CA GLY A 327 -4.31 15.47 10.57
C GLY A 327 -5.10 15.96 9.37
N ARG A 328 -5.50 15.03 8.48
CA ARG A 328 -6.36 15.28 7.32
C ARG A 328 -7.80 14.83 7.55
N ILE A 329 -8.72 15.57 6.95
CA ILE A 329 -10.14 15.24 6.86
C ILE A 329 -10.49 14.62 5.49
N GLU A 330 -11.66 13.96 5.42
CA GLU A 330 -12.29 13.49 4.17
C GLU A 330 -11.37 12.63 3.27
N GLN A 331 -10.55 11.76 3.88
CA GLN A 331 -9.63 10.90 3.15
C GLN A 331 -10.32 9.61 2.73
N GLU A 332 -10.37 9.37 1.43
CA GLU A 332 -10.93 8.13 0.86
C GLU A 332 -10.14 6.90 1.31
N LEU A 333 -10.85 5.79 1.49
CA LEU A 333 -10.31 4.46 1.76
C LEU A 333 -10.63 3.52 0.61
N GLY A 334 -9.79 2.50 0.44
CA GLY A 334 -10.04 1.39 -0.48
C GLY A 334 -11.28 0.56 -0.11
N THR A 335 -11.65 -0.36 -1.00
CA THR A 335 -12.83 -1.22 -0.86
C THR A 335 -12.70 -2.19 0.32
N ILE A 336 -13.70 -2.23 1.19
CA ILE A 336 -13.85 -3.28 2.22
C ILE A 336 -14.62 -4.44 1.62
N LEU A 337 -14.04 -5.64 1.67
CA LEU A 337 -14.66 -6.91 1.27
C LEU A 337 -15.22 -7.63 2.49
N ILE A 338 -16.53 -7.89 2.49
CA ILE A 338 -17.18 -8.77 3.48
C ILE A 338 -17.44 -10.10 2.78
N LYS A 339 -16.76 -11.14 3.22
CA LYS A 339 -16.80 -12.48 2.62
C LYS A 339 -17.50 -13.45 3.53
N GLU A 340 -18.46 -14.17 2.98
CA GLU A 340 -19.01 -15.35 3.61
C GLU A 340 -18.06 -16.53 3.44
N GLY A 341 -17.81 -17.28 4.51
CA GLY A 341 -17.05 -18.54 4.43
C GLY A 341 -17.81 -19.59 3.61
N ILE A 342 -19.12 -19.67 3.81
CA ILE A 342 -20.07 -20.50 3.06
C ILE A 342 -21.41 -19.77 2.91
N ALA A 343 -22.22 -20.18 1.93
CA ALA A 343 -23.54 -19.61 1.67
C ALA A 343 -24.39 -19.53 2.96
N GLY A 344 -25.01 -18.38 3.19
CA GLY A 344 -25.90 -18.15 4.33
C GLY A 344 -25.19 -17.94 5.68
N SER A 345 -23.90 -17.58 5.67
CA SER A 345 -23.14 -17.17 6.87
C SER A 345 -23.60 -15.81 7.41
N LEU A 346 -24.13 -14.94 6.55
CA LEU A 346 -24.76 -13.67 6.87
C LEU A 346 -26.27 -13.88 7.00
N LEU A 347 -26.72 -14.15 8.22
CA LEU A 347 -28.14 -14.28 8.51
C LEU A 347 -28.83 -12.90 8.59
N PRO A 348 -30.08 -12.78 8.09
CA PRO A 348 -30.92 -11.60 8.26
C PRO A 348 -30.96 -11.11 9.71
N GLY A 349 -30.85 -9.80 9.90
CA GLY A 349 -30.85 -9.14 11.20
C GLY A 349 -29.52 -9.18 11.95
N ARG A 350 -28.47 -9.81 11.40
CA ARG A 350 -27.12 -9.70 11.97
C ARG A 350 -26.55 -8.29 11.78
N THR A 351 -25.69 -7.90 12.71
CA THR A 351 -24.96 -6.63 12.63
C THR A 351 -23.47 -6.90 12.62
N ILE A 352 -22.76 -6.14 11.81
CA ILE A 352 -21.30 -6.04 11.78
C ILE A 352 -20.96 -4.59 12.10
N THR A 353 -20.01 -4.37 12.97
CA THR A 353 -19.57 -3.03 13.37
C THR A 353 -18.07 -2.92 13.20
N LEU A 354 -17.64 -1.76 12.69
CA LEU A 354 -16.25 -1.37 12.56
C LEU A 354 -16.02 -0.17 13.47
N LYS A 355 -15.28 -0.39 14.56
CA LYS A 355 -14.97 0.66 15.54
C LYS A 355 -13.54 1.18 15.34
N LEU A 356 -13.44 2.47 15.08
CA LEU A 356 -12.17 3.17 14.94
C LEU A 356 -11.51 3.46 16.31
N PRO A 357 -10.16 3.60 16.32
CA PRO A 357 -9.42 4.06 17.50
C PRO A 357 -9.76 5.51 17.86
N GLU A 358 -9.29 5.99 19.02
CA GLU A 358 -9.67 7.33 19.52
C GLU A 358 -9.20 8.48 18.64
N ASN A 359 -8.18 8.25 17.83
CA ASN A 359 -7.53 9.21 16.95
C ASN A 359 -8.03 9.16 15.50
N ALA A 360 -9.15 8.48 15.22
CA ALA A 360 -9.77 8.45 13.89
C ALA A 360 -11.31 8.53 13.97
N ARG A 361 -11.94 9.12 12.95
CA ARG A 361 -13.41 9.22 12.81
C ARG A 361 -13.83 8.99 11.36
N TRP A 362 -14.96 8.31 11.16
CA TRP A 362 -15.63 8.20 9.88
C TRP A 362 -16.24 9.54 9.51
N THR A 363 -16.00 10.05 8.31
CA THR A 363 -16.59 11.31 7.82
C THR A 363 -17.71 11.08 6.82
N LYS A 364 -17.71 9.93 6.15
CA LYS A 364 -18.71 9.58 5.15
C LYS A 364 -18.93 8.08 5.08
N VAL A 365 -20.20 7.70 4.96
CA VAL A 365 -20.57 6.33 4.58
C VAL A 365 -20.55 6.25 3.07
N GLY A 366 -19.79 5.28 2.57
CA GLY A 366 -19.73 4.98 1.15
C GLY A 366 -20.93 4.20 0.62
N ASN A 367 -20.86 3.83 -0.66
CA ASN A 367 -21.91 3.07 -1.32
C ASN A 367 -21.74 1.55 -1.10
N VAL A 368 -22.86 0.85 -0.93
CA VAL A 368 -22.88 -0.63 -0.94
C VAL A 368 -23.07 -1.07 -2.38
N LYS A 369 -22.08 -1.76 -2.96
CA LYS A 369 -22.22 -2.39 -4.28
C LYS A 369 -22.34 -3.89 -4.09
N ASN A 370 -23.46 -4.42 -4.56
CA ASN A 370 -23.71 -5.85 -4.60
C ASN A 370 -23.54 -6.35 -6.04
N GLU A 371 -22.90 -7.51 -6.21
CA GLU A 371 -22.90 -8.22 -7.50
C GLU A 371 -24.21 -9.00 -7.70
N GLU A 372 -24.91 -9.40 -6.62
CA GLU A 372 -26.23 -10.05 -6.62
C GLU A 372 -27.11 -9.60 -5.41
N ASP A 373 -28.43 -9.63 -5.57
CA ASP A 373 -29.47 -8.93 -4.78
C ASP A 373 -29.22 -8.66 -3.26
N GLY A 374 -29.25 -7.37 -2.88
CA GLY A 374 -29.90 -6.84 -1.66
C GLY A 374 -29.51 -7.28 -0.23
N ALA A 375 -28.45 -8.04 0.02
CA ALA A 375 -28.24 -8.65 1.35
C ALA A 375 -27.83 -7.72 2.50
N ILE A 376 -27.33 -6.51 2.24
CA ILE A 376 -26.78 -5.61 3.26
C ILE A 376 -27.38 -4.21 3.13
N ASP A 377 -27.81 -3.63 4.26
CA ASP A 377 -28.26 -2.24 4.38
C ASP A 377 -27.12 -1.24 4.14
N THR A 378 -27.47 -0.02 3.73
CA THR A 378 -26.53 1.11 3.79
C THR A 378 -25.98 1.25 5.22
N PRO A 379 -24.65 1.29 5.40
CA PRO A 379 -24.05 1.40 6.72
C PRO A 379 -24.46 2.70 7.42
N VAL A 380 -24.40 2.72 8.74
CA VAL A 380 -24.75 3.88 9.56
C VAL A 380 -23.59 4.22 10.48
N ILE A 381 -23.15 5.49 10.49
CA ILE A 381 -22.17 6.00 11.44
C ILE A 381 -22.88 6.36 12.75
N GLY A 382 -22.35 5.87 13.87
CA GLY A 382 -22.83 6.19 15.21
C GLY A 382 -22.52 7.63 15.60
N SER A 383 -23.16 8.12 16.66
CA SER A 383 -23.08 9.54 17.08
C SER A 383 -21.70 10.02 17.53
N ASP A 384 -20.75 9.11 17.77
CA ASP A 384 -19.36 9.46 18.13
C ASP A 384 -18.42 9.44 16.91
N ASP A 385 -18.97 9.22 15.72
CA ASP A 385 -18.28 9.05 14.44
C ASP A 385 -17.19 7.97 14.43
N ARG A 386 -17.17 7.07 15.42
CA ARG A 386 -16.17 5.98 15.51
C ARG A 386 -16.71 4.64 15.10
N VAL A 387 -18.01 4.42 15.25
CA VAL A 387 -18.64 3.12 15.02
C VAL A 387 -19.44 3.16 13.72
N LEU A 388 -18.97 2.44 12.71
CA LEU A 388 -19.75 2.16 11.51
C LEU A 388 -20.52 0.86 11.74
N THR A 389 -21.84 0.87 11.58
CA THR A 389 -22.71 -0.31 11.74
C THR A 389 -23.31 -0.71 10.40
N ILE A 390 -23.16 -1.99 10.07
CA ILE A 390 -23.66 -2.63 8.86
C ILE A 390 -24.71 -3.66 9.30
N ARG A 391 -25.88 -3.66 8.67
CA ARG A 391 -26.97 -4.60 8.98
C ARG A 391 -27.23 -5.52 7.78
N VAL A 392 -27.40 -6.81 8.07
CA VAL A 392 -27.77 -7.81 7.07
C VAL A 392 -29.29 -7.86 6.96
N ASN A 393 -29.82 -7.81 5.74
CA ASN A 393 -31.26 -7.81 5.45
C ASN A 393 -31.78 -9.14 4.93
N THR A 394 -31.13 -9.71 3.92
CA THR A 394 -31.51 -10.98 3.33
C THR A 394 -30.35 -11.97 3.45
N GLN A 395 -30.68 -13.25 3.52
CA GLN A 395 -29.68 -14.32 3.54
C GLN A 395 -29.19 -14.53 2.11
N SER A 396 -27.88 -14.62 1.89
CA SER A 396 -27.41 -15.04 0.56
C SER A 396 -27.71 -16.53 0.33
N THR A 397 -28.06 -16.86 -0.91
CA THR A 397 -28.26 -18.23 -1.39
C THR A 397 -26.96 -18.89 -1.81
N ASP A 398 -25.90 -18.11 -2.06
CA ASP A 398 -24.56 -18.56 -2.44
C ASP A 398 -23.50 -17.92 -1.52
N ALA A 399 -22.25 -18.38 -1.58
CA ALA A 399 -21.18 -17.76 -0.80
C ALA A 399 -20.76 -16.45 -1.47
N ASP A 400 -21.22 -15.31 -0.95
CA ASP A 400 -21.01 -14.01 -1.56
C ASP A 400 -19.85 -13.19 -0.98
N THR A 401 -19.39 -12.24 -1.79
CA THR A 401 -18.47 -11.17 -1.38
C THR A 401 -19.15 -9.83 -1.58
N PHE A 402 -19.43 -9.12 -0.48
CA PHE A 402 -19.99 -7.77 -0.51
C PHE A 402 -18.88 -6.74 -0.54
N LYS A 403 -19.04 -5.73 -1.39
CA LYS A 403 -18.10 -4.62 -1.53
C LYS A 403 -18.70 -3.37 -0.92
N LEU A 404 -17.96 -2.80 0.01
CA LEU A 404 -18.25 -1.50 0.54
C LEU A 404 -17.17 -0.54 0.03
N GLU A 405 -17.58 0.48 -0.72
CA GLU A 405 -16.69 1.40 -1.45
C GLU A 405 -16.98 2.85 -1.05
N GLU A 406 -16.05 3.78 -1.30
CA GLU A 406 -16.23 5.23 -1.11
C GLU A 406 -16.39 5.69 0.35
N PHE A 407 -15.69 5.04 1.30
CA PHE A 407 -15.60 5.53 2.68
C PHE A 407 -14.60 6.66 2.78
N GLU A 408 -14.91 7.62 3.65
CA GLU A 408 -13.96 8.66 4.03
C GLU A 408 -13.71 8.64 5.53
N ILE A 409 -12.48 8.99 5.90
CA ILE A 409 -12.02 9.02 7.28
C ILE A 409 -11.20 10.28 7.55
N MET A 410 -11.16 10.67 8.81
CA MET A 410 -10.27 11.70 9.33
C MET A 410 -9.42 11.15 10.46
N THR A 411 -8.22 11.72 10.64
CA THR A 411 -7.28 11.30 11.68
C THR A 411 -6.67 12.49 12.42
N GLU A 412 -6.32 12.27 13.69
CA GLU A 412 -5.61 13.26 14.49
C GLU A 412 -4.20 13.54 13.94
N ALA A 413 -3.73 14.78 14.08
CA ALA A 413 -2.39 15.17 13.64
C ALA A 413 -1.28 14.42 14.40
N GLY A 414 -0.19 14.09 13.68
CA GLY A 414 1.02 13.47 14.25
C GLY A 414 0.91 11.97 14.55
N VAL A 415 -0.24 11.35 14.27
CA VAL A 415 -0.41 9.89 14.36
C VAL A 415 0.27 9.22 13.18
N THR A 416 0.97 8.11 13.41
CA THR A 416 1.54 7.29 12.33
C THR A 416 1.38 5.80 12.64
N GLY A 417 1.39 4.97 11.59
CA GLY A 417 1.25 3.52 11.70
C GLY A 417 -0.05 2.99 11.12
N ASP A 418 -0.42 1.77 11.49
CA ASP A 418 -1.61 1.11 10.94
C ASP A 418 -2.88 1.66 11.57
N LEU A 419 -3.84 2.07 10.73
CA LEU A 419 -5.20 2.38 11.17
C LEU A 419 -5.99 1.08 11.26
N VAL A 420 -6.20 0.60 12.50
CA VAL A 420 -6.87 -0.67 12.77
C VAL A 420 -8.27 -0.41 13.32
N ALA A 421 -9.30 -1.00 12.70
CA ALA A 421 -10.65 -1.02 13.24
C ALA A 421 -10.95 -2.36 13.93
N ASP A 422 -11.59 -2.28 15.09
CA ASP A 422 -12.14 -3.46 15.77
C ASP A 422 -13.42 -3.89 15.07
N ILE A 423 -13.48 -5.16 14.69
CA ILE A 423 -14.66 -5.79 14.14
C ILE A 423 -15.42 -6.42 15.31
N THR A 424 -16.67 -6.00 15.51
CA THR A 424 -17.58 -6.71 16.42
C THR A 424 -18.94 -6.90 15.76
N GLY A 425 -19.70 -7.91 16.18
CA GLY A 425 -21.01 -8.16 15.61
C GLY A 425 -21.78 -9.20 16.42
N SER A 426 -23.03 -9.43 16.02
CA SER A 426 -23.83 -10.50 16.61
C SER A 426 -23.28 -11.89 16.25
N GLN A 427 -23.51 -12.86 17.14
CA GLN A 427 -23.21 -14.29 16.92
C GLN A 427 -21.74 -14.62 16.57
N GLY A 428 -20.78 -13.90 17.15
CA GLY A 428 -19.37 -14.31 17.15
C GLY A 428 -18.48 -13.67 16.09
N VAL A 429 -19.01 -12.76 15.26
CA VAL A 429 -18.17 -11.93 14.36
C VAL A 429 -17.27 -11.05 15.21
N ARG A 430 -15.98 -11.37 15.24
CA ARG A 430 -14.94 -10.66 16.00
C ARG A 430 -13.64 -10.68 15.24
N GLY A 431 -12.88 -9.61 15.34
CA GLY A 431 -11.55 -9.53 14.76
C GLY A 431 -11.09 -8.10 14.65
N THR A 432 -10.08 -7.88 13.83
CA THR A 432 -9.52 -6.57 13.53
C THR A 432 -9.24 -6.47 12.05
N ILE A 433 -9.38 -5.29 11.46
CA ILE A 433 -9.02 -5.01 10.07
C ILE A 433 -8.11 -3.78 10.01
N VAL A 434 -7.04 -3.88 9.22
CA VAL A 434 -6.20 -2.73 8.89
C VAL A 434 -6.85 -2.01 7.72
N LEU A 435 -7.34 -0.80 7.95
CA LEU A 435 -8.05 0.00 6.96
C LEU A 435 -7.10 0.81 6.08
N ALA A 436 -6.03 1.37 6.67
CA ALA A 436 -5.06 2.21 5.97
C ALA A 436 -3.70 2.23 6.69
N LYS A 437 -2.68 2.73 6.01
CA LYS A 437 -1.40 3.13 6.60
C LYS A 437 -1.39 4.65 6.80
N VAL A 438 -1.24 5.11 8.04
CA VAL A 438 -1.20 6.53 8.38
C VAL A 438 0.25 7.03 8.39
N GLN A 439 0.53 8.09 7.65
CA GLN A 439 1.84 8.76 7.63
C GLN A 439 1.70 10.25 7.95
N SER A 440 2.80 10.87 8.40
CA SER A 440 2.81 12.34 8.48
C SER A 440 2.84 12.93 7.06
N PRO A 441 2.06 13.98 6.75
CA PRO A 441 2.13 14.66 5.45
C PRO A 441 3.47 15.38 5.24
N VAL A 442 4.16 15.73 6.32
CA VAL A 442 5.44 16.44 6.27
C VAL A 442 6.43 15.88 7.26
N LYS A 443 7.71 16.09 6.97
CA LYS A 443 8.81 15.84 7.87
C LYS A 443 9.61 17.11 8.09
N ILE A 444 9.90 17.47 9.34
CA ILE A 444 10.73 18.62 9.67
C ILE A 444 12.06 18.19 10.28
N GLN A 445 13.18 18.73 9.77
CA GLN A 445 14.51 18.36 10.22
C GLN A 445 15.43 19.57 10.34
N ALA A 446 16.10 19.71 11.48
CA ALA A 446 17.12 20.74 11.70
C ALA A 446 18.33 20.48 10.79
N THR A 447 18.77 21.52 10.08
CA THR A 447 19.95 21.48 9.19
C THR A 447 21.20 22.04 9.86
N SER A 448 21.05 22.68 11.01
CA SER A 448 22.15 23.19 11.83
C SER A 448 21.97 22.79 13.29
N LYS A 449 23.05 22.93 14.08
CA LYS A 449 23.03 22.55 15.50
C LYS A 449 22.12 23.49 16.28
N ALA A 450 21.26 22.93 17.13
CA ALA A 450 20.49 23.70 18.10
C ALA A 450 21.41 24.55 18.99
N THR A 451 21.07 25.82 19.13
CA THR A 451 21.81 26.83 19.91
C THR A 451 21.24 26.96 21.31
N ASP A 452 22.09 27.39 22.24
CA ASP A 452 21.64 27.75 23.59
C ASP A 452 21.08 29.18 23.56
N VAL A 453 19.87 29.34 24.08
CA VAL A 453 19.15 30.61 24.18
C VAL A 453 18.82 30.92 25.63
N VAL A 454 18.87 32.20 26.00
CA VAL A 454 18.72 32.67 27.37
C VAL A 454 17.33 33.28 27.55
N ILE A 455 16.69 32.99 28.68
CA ILE A 455 15.40 33.58 29.03
C ILE A 455 15.46 35.11 29.18
N GLY A 456 14.40 35.80 28.78
CA GLY A 456 14.28 37.25 28.87
C GLY A 456 15.11 38.03 27.84
N LYS A 457 15.64 37.36 26.80
CA LYS A 457 16.37 37.99 25.70
C LYS A 457 15.61 37.86 24.37
N THR A 458 15.89 38.80 23.46
CA THR A 458 15.39 38.81 22.07
C THR A 458 16.54 38.64 21.09
N ASP A 459 16.22 38.43 19.82
CA ASP A 459 17.16 38.35 18.68
C ASP A 459 18.21 37.23 18.86
N GLN A 460 17.79 36.10 19.42
CA GLN A 460 18.67 34.96 19.66
C GLN A 460 18.61 33.98 18.49
N PRO A 461 19.74 33.59 17.90
CA PRO A 461 19.74 32.66 16.78
C PRO A 461 19.26 31.28 17.23
N ALA A 462 18.54 30.59 16.35
CA ALA A 462 18.17 29.18 16.48
C ALA A 462 18.60 28.40 15.24
N ALA A 463 18.50 27.08 15.30
CA ALA A 463 18.84 26.23 14.17
C ALA A 463 17.93 26.50 12.97
N SER A 464 18.54 26.63 11.79
CA SER A 464 17.88 26.44 10.50
C SER A 464 17.34 25.02 10.36
N PHE A 465 16.30 24.86 9.55
CA PHE A 465 15.65 23.57 9.31
C PHE A 465 15.05 23.49 7.90
N VAL A 466 14.74 22.26 7.49
CA VAL A 466 14.04 21.96 6.24
C VAL A 466 12.75 21.23 6.55
N ILE A 467 11.69 21.62 5.85
CA ILE A 467 10.41 20.94 5.81
C ILE A 467 10.36 20.17 4.49
N THR A 468 10.18 18.87 4.59
CA THR A 468 10.06 17.97 3.44
C THR A 468 8.62 17.51 3.35
N GLU A 469 7.99 17.76 2.21
CA GLU A 469 6.75 17.10 1.84
C GLU A 469 7.04 15.60 1.65
N VAL A 470 6.31 14.73 2.36
CA VAL A 470 6.64 13.29 2.39
C VAL A 470 6.37 12.63 1.04
N ASP A 471 5.25 12.99 0.43
CA ASP A 471 4.82 12.53 -0.88
C ASP A 471 4.18 13.69 -1.65
N LYS A 472 4.18 13.63 -2.99
CA LYS A 472 3.49 14.68 -3.78
C LYS A 472 2.04 14.82 -3.32
N GLU A 473 1.56 16.06 -3.24
CA GLU A 473 0.18 16.41 -2.83
C GLU A 473 -0.17 16.03 -1.39
N SER A 474 0.81 15.58 -0.59
CA SER A 474 0.61 15.38 0.86
C SER A 474 0.51 16.72 1.59
N LEU A 475 1.08 17.80 1.03
CA LEU A 475 0.72 19.18 1.34
C LEU A 475 -0.35 19.68 0.36
N LYS A 476 -1.38 20.35 0.90
CA LYS A 476 -2.50 20.91 0.15
C LYS A 476 -2.39 22.43 0.06
N ALA A 477 -3.08 23.03 -0.92
CA ALA A 477 -3.27 24.47 -0.99
C ALA A 477 -3.87 25.01 0.32
N GLY A 478 -3.34 26.12 0.82
CA GLY A 478 -3.73 26.64 2.13
C GLY A 478 -2.60 27.39 2.81
N SER A 479 -2.37 27.11 4.09
CA SER A 479 -1.28 27.74 4.85
C SER A 479 -0.49 26.72 5.66
N ILE A 480 0.83 26.76 5.53
CA ILE A 480 1.74 26.09 6.46
C ILE A 480 1.95 27.05 7.62
N LYS A 481 1.74 26.57 8.85
CA LYS A 481 2.02 27.32 10.07
C LYS A 481 3.18 26.68 10.82
N LEU A 482 4.20 27.46 11.13
CA LEU A 482 5.27 27.05 12.02
C LEU A 482 4.99 27.59 13.41
N ILE A 483 4.78 26.69 14.36
CA ILE A 483 4.19 26.99 15.67
C ILE A 483 5.28 26.81 16.74
N LEU A 484 5.67 27.92 17.36
CA LEU A 484 6.56 27.92 18.52
C LEU A 484 5.81 27.59 19.81
N PRO A 485 6.49 27.06 20.85
CA PRO A 485 5.87 26.79 22.14
C PRO A 485 5.39 28.08 22.83
N LEU A 486 4.61 27.95 23.90
CA LEU A 486 4.11 29.09 24.67
C LEU A 486 5.28 29.96 25.13
N ASP A 487 5.09 31.29 25.09
CA ASP A 487 6.07 32.28 25.52
C ASP A 487 7.42 32.24 24.76
N VAL A 488 7.42 31.73 23.52
CA VAL A 488 8.53 31.85 22.55
C VAL A 488 8.00 32.44 21.25
N GLU A 489 8.59 33.54 20.78
CA GLU A 489 8.11 34.27 19.60
C GLU A 489 9.20 34.42 18.52
N TRP A 490 8.76 34.64 17.29
CA TRP A 490 9.64 35.02 16.18
C TRP A 490 10.12 36.46 16.36
N ALA A 491 11.41 36.65 16.62
CA ALA A 491 11.97 37.99 16.80
C ALA A 491 12.03 38.75 15.46
N LYS A 492 12.37 38.06 14.36
CA LYS A 492 12.47 38.59 13.00
C LYS A 492 11.86 37.60 12.00
N LEU A 493 11.53 38.09 10.80
CA LEU A 493 11.06 37.23 9.72
C LEU A 493 12.26 36.40 9.21
N PRO A 494 12.19 35.06 9.21
CA PRO A 494 13.25 34.21 8.67
C PRO A 494 13.25 34.24 7.14
N THR A 495 14.35 33.77 6.55
CA THR A 495 14.42 33.51 5.11
C THR A 495 13.80 32.15 4.83
N VAL A 496 12.84 32.10 3.88
CA VAL A 496 12.16 30.85 3.49
C VAL A 496 12.31 30.67 1.99
N LYS A 497 12.75 29.47 1.56
CA LYS A 497 13.01 29.17 0.16
C LYS A 497 12.59 27.74 -0.19
N VAL A 498 11.93 27.56 -1.33
CA VAL A 498 11.74 26.24 -1.93
C VAL A 498 13.02 25.83 -2.63
N THR A 499 13.64 24.73 -2.19
CA THR A 499 14.93 24.24 -2.72
C THR A 499 14.76 23.08 -3.69
N GLU A 500 13.69 22.31 -3.56
CA GLU A 500 13.31 21.21 -4.44
C GLU A 500 11.78 21.19 -4.59
N GLY A 501 11.29 20.71 -5.73
CA GLY A 501 9.86 20.64 -6.05
C GLY A 501 9.31 21.95 -6.65
N ASP A 502 7.99 22.09 -6.64
CA ASP A 502 7.26 23.09 -7.41
C ASP A 502 6.23 23.89 -6.59
N LEU A 503 6.25 23.77 -5.26
CA LEU A 503 5.39 24.58 -4.39
C LEU A 503 5.59 26.09 -4.63
N THR A 504 4.48 26.80 -4.82
CA THR A 504 4.48 28.27 -4.93
C THR A 504 4.06 28.88 -3.59
N LEU A 505 4.99 29.62 -2.99
CA LEU A 505 4.77 30.28 -1.69
C LEU A 505 4.24 31.71 -1.88
N GLY A 506 3.27 32.10 -1.05
CA GLY A 506 2.77 33.46 -0.96
C GLY A 506 3.58 34.34 0.00
N THR A 507 3.02 35.50 0.35
CA THR A 507 3.65 36.44 1.28
C THR A 507 3.71 35.87 2.69
N ILE A 508 4.92 35.60 3.16
CA ILE A 508 5.17 35.05 4.50
C ILE A 508 4.92 36.13 5.56
N SER A 509 4.25 35.77 6.64
CA SER A 509 3.93 36.68 7.75
C SER A 509 4.16 36.00 9.09
N ARG A 510 4.41 36.79 10.14
CA ARG A 510 4.56 36.30 11.52
C ARG A 510 3.53 36.97 12.44
N SER A 511 3.00 36.22 13.38
CA SER A 511 2.10 36.70 14.43
C SER A 511 2.40 35.99 15.75
N GLY A 512 3.11 36.66 16.65
CA GLY A 512 3.54 36.09 17.93
C GLY A 512 4.35 34.81 17.77
N ARG A 513 3.74 33.68 18.13
CA ARG A 513 4.32 32.33 18.10
C ARG A 513 4.25 31.65 16.72
N GLU A 514 3.43 32.17 15.82
CA GLU A 514 3.17 31.55 14.51
C GLU A 514 3.91 32.28 13.38
N LEU A 515 4.51 31.50 12.48
CA LEU A 515 4.92 31.95 11.15
C LEU A 515 4.00 31.29 10.11
N THR A 516 3.32 32.09 9.30
CA THR A 516 2.40 31.64 8.27
C THR A 516 3.06 31.73 6.91
N ILE A 517 3.12 30.61 6.21
CA ILE A 517 3.63 30.46 4.85
C ILE A 517 2.44 30.02 3.97
N PRO A 518 1.82 30.93 3.19
CA PRO A 518 0.74 30.57 2.28
C PRO A 518 1.25 29.68 1.14
N VAL A 519 0.46 28.68 0.77
CA VAL A 519 0.69 27.75 -0.34
C VAL A 519 -0.46 27.89 -1.33
N SER A 520 -0.16 28.30 -2.56
CA SER A 520 -1.20 28.69 -3.53
C SER A 520 -1.85 27.51 -4.25
N THR A 521 -1.13 26.40 -4.41
CA THR A 521 -1.58 25.22 -5.16
C THR A 521 -0.98 23.95 -4.56
N ASP A 522 -1.63 22.82 -4.80
CA ASP A 522 -1.07 21.49 -4.54
C ASP A 522 0.19 21.29 -5.40
N SER A 523 1.16 20.53 -4.88
CA SER A 523 2.41 20.24 -5.58
C SER A 523 2.20 19.19 -6.69
N PHE A 524 2.88 19.30 -7.83
CA PHE A 524 3.02 18.16 -8.75
C PHE A 524 4.17 17.24 -8.33
N ASN A 525 5.20 17.78 -7.67
CA ASN A 525 6.34 17.03 -7.15
C ASN A 525 6.55 17.33 -5.65
N ALA A 526 6.90 16.31 -4.88
CA ALA A 526 7.24 16.47 -3.47
C ALA A 526 8.31 17.55 -3.27
N SER A 527 8.01 18.54 -2.43
CA SER A 527 8.81 19.75 -2.29
C SER A 527 9.61 19.82 -0.98
N LYS A 528 10.71 20.57 -1.00
CA LYS A 528 11.50 20.92 0.19
C LYS A 528 11.55 22.42 0.40
N ILE A 529 11.21 22.84 1.61
CA ILE A 529 11.21 24.24 2.04
C ILE A 529 12.32 24.41 3.08
N GLU A 530 13.34 25.19 2.73
CA GLU A 530 14.42 25.58 3.63
C GLU A 530 14.05 26.86 4.38
N VAL A 531 14.26 26.86 5.70
CA VAL A 531 14.07 28.02 6.58
C VAL A 531 15.38 28.33 7.28
N THR A 532 15.93 29.51 7.01
CA THR A 532 17.19 30.03 7.59
C THR A 532 16.98 31.35 8.31
N ASP A 533 18.03 31.84 8.97
CA ASP A 533 18.02 33.11 9.72
C ASP A 533 16.95 33.15 10.82
N VAL A 534 16.73 32.00 11.47
CA VAL A 534 15.75 31.83 12.54
C VAL A 534 16.20 32.60 13.78
N MET A 535 15.40 33.59 14.20
CA MET A 535 15.67 34.45 15.36
C MET A 535 14.51 34.42 16.34
N LEU A 536 14.80 34.13 17.61
CA LEU A 536 13.80 33.92 18.66
C LEU A 536 13.84 35.01 19.73
N ARG A 537 12.65 35.32 20.27
CA ARG A 537 12.44 36.02 21.53
C ARG A 537 11.96 35.00 22.55
N VAL A 538 12.66 34.91 23.68
CA VAL A 538 12.36 33.93 24.75
C VAL A 538 11.99 34.71 26.00
N TYR A 539 10.76 34.54 26.49
CA TYR A 539 10.31 35.23 27.71
C TYR A 539 10.85 34.55 28.97
N ARG A 540 10.74 35.23 30.12
CA ARG A 540 11.26 34.75 31.42
C ARG A 540 10.47 33.57 32.01
N THR A 541 9.30 33.28 31.46
CA THR A 541 8.39 32.21 31.89
C THR A 541 8.70 30.87 31.24
N VAL A 542 9.56 30.84 30.21
CA VAL A 542 9.89 29.62 29.48
C VAL A 542 10.79 28.74 30.35
N PRO A 543 10.46 27.45 30.54
CA PRO A 543 11.31 26.53 31.30
C PRO A 543 12.62 26.22 30.55
N GLU A 544 13.65 25.82 31.30
CA GLU A 544 14.86 25.26 30.72
C GLU A 544 14.56 23.97 29.95
N GLY A 545 15.27 23.76 28.83
CA GLY A 545 15.11 22.56 28.00
C GLY A 545 14.94 22.86 26.52
N GLU A 546 14.42 21.90 25.77
CA GLU A 546 14.35 21.97 24.32
C GLU A 546 13.20 22.86 23.84
N ILE A 547 13.51 23.79 22.93
CA ILE A 547 12.50 24.51 22.14
C ILE A 547 12.20 23.67 20.89
N LYS A 548 11.00 23.09 20.85
CA LYS A 548 10.48 22.35 19.71
C LYS A 548 9.52 23.21 18.89
N ILE A 549 9.77 23.31 17.60
CA ILE A 549 8.88 23.96 16.64
C ILE A 549 8.02 22.89 15.96
N GLY A 550 6.73 23.16 15.80
CA GLY A 550 5.80 22.27 15.08
C GLY A 550 5.42 22.82 13.71
N VAL A 551 5.16 21.91 12.76
CA VAL A 551 4.60 22.24 11.44
C VAL A 551 3.12 21.88 11.42
N GLY A 552 2.26 22.83 11.09
CA GLY A 552 0.81 22.69 11.03
C GLY A 552 0.18 23.62 10.01
N GLY A 553 -1.04 24.11 10.31
CA GLY A 553 -1.83 24.94 9.42
C GLY A 553 -2.56 24.12 8.36
N THR A 554 -3.58 24.69 7.71
CA THR A 554 -4.50 23.95 6.81
C THR A 554 -3.80 23.23 5.66
N ALA A 555 -2.61 23.70 5.25
CA ALA A 555 -1.83 23.02 4.22
C ALA A 555 -1.23 21.70 4.68
N ALA A 556 -1.07 21.46 5.99
CA ALA A 556 -0.47 20.23 6.56
C ALA A 556 -1.41 19.51 7.55
N VAL A 557 -2.26 20.25 8.26
CA VAL A 557 -3.21 19.78 9.27
C VAL A 557 -4.48 20.62 9.14
N ASP A 558 -5.48 20.11 8.45
CA ASP A 558 -6.82 20.72 8.34
C ASP A 558 -7.77 20.22 9.43
N ALA A 559 -7.53 19.05 10.01
CA ALA A 559 -8.32 18.49 11.10
C ALA A 559 -8.31 19.36 12.38
N ALA A 560 -7.31 20.22 12.55
CA ALA A 560 -7.25 21.21 13.64
C ALA A 560 -8.33 22.30 13.53
N THR A 561 -9.09 22.36 12.43
CA THR A 561 -10.27 23.23 12.30
C THR A 561 -11.50 22.68 13.02
N LEU A 562 -11.46 21.40 13.43
CA LEU A 562 -12.54 20.72 14.13
C LEU A 562 -12.40 20.87 15.65
N THR A 563 -13.52 20.89 16.36
CA THR A 563 -13.55 21.16 17.79
C THR A 563 -12.88 20.04 18.60
N GLU A 564 -12.99 18.81 18.10
CA GLU A 564 -12.49 17.58 18.71
C GLU A 564 -10.96 17.56 18.83
N TRP A 565 -10.25 18.19 17.88
CA TRP A 565 -8.80 18.15 17.77
C TRP A 565 -8.16 19.54 17.62
N ALA A 566 -8.82 20.57 18.15
CA ALA A 566 -8.33 21.95 18.08
C ALA A 566 -6.92 22.16 18.66
N GLU A 567 -6.50 21.31 19.60
CA GLU A 567 -5.17 21.34 20.23
C GLU A 567 -4.11 20.51 19.46
N SER A 568 -4.53 19.67 18.52
CA SER A 568 -3.66 18.77 17.75
C SER A 568 -3.24 19.47 16.46
N THR A 569 -2.39 20.50 16.61
CA THR A 569 -2.09 21.46 15.54
C THR A 569 -0.82 21.17 14.75
N SER A 570 -0.11 20.07 15.00
CA SER A 570 1.21 19.83 14.37
C SER A 570 1.32 18.42 13.81
N ALA A 571 1.66 18.33 12.53
CA ALA A 571 1.97 17.09 11.82
C ALA A 571 3.33 16.50 12.26
N ASP A 572 4.34 17.36 12.45
CA ASP A 572 5.67 16.95 12.92
C ASP A 572 6.35 18.07 13.73
N LYS A 573 7.36 17.75 14.53
CA LYS A 573 8.09 18.68 15.42
C LYS A 573 9.60 18.44 15.41
N VAL A 574 10.39 19.51 15.48
CA VAL A 574 11.87 19.42 15.62
C VAL A 574 12.41 20.38 16.68
N VAL A 575 13.51 20.00 17.31
CA VAL A 575 14.27 20.86 18.24
C VAL A 575 15.08 21.88 17.46
N ILE A 576 14.90 23.18 17.74
CA ILE A 576 15.64 24.26 17.09
C ILE A 576 16.55 25.05 18.02
N ALA A 577 16.31 25.01 19.33
CA ALA A 577 17.12 25.70 20.34
C ALA A 577 16.97 25.02 21.70
N ARG A 578 17.83 25.39 22.66
CA ARG A 578 17.79 24.93 24.04
C ARG A 578 17.81 26.12 24.99
N VAL A 579 16.80 26.24 25.84
CA VAL A 579 16.74 27.27 26.88
C VAL A 579 17.72 26.91 27.99
N VAL A 580 18.63 27.84 28.28
CA VAL A 580 19.60 27.73 29.37
C VAL A 580 19.46 28.89 30.34
N THR A 581 19.75 28.67 31.62
CA THR A 581 19.97 29.78 32.55
C THR A 581 21.25 30.53 32.17
N PRO A 582 21.24 31.86 32.22
CA PRO A 582 22.49 32.62 32.13
C PRO A 582 23.35 32.26 33.35
N ALA A 583 24.52 31.66 33.11
CA ALA A 583 25.50 31.42 34.16
C ALA A 583 25.85 32.76 34.85
N PRO A 584 25.72 32.88 36.18
CA PRO A 584 26.20 34.05 36.89
C PRO A 584 27.75 34.05 36.87
N GLY A 585 28.40 34.83 36.00
CA GLY A 585 29.81 35.18 36.24
C GLY A 585 30.78 35.48 35.10
N ASP A 586 30.47 35.37 33.81
CA ASP A 586 31.50 35.53 32.75
C ASP A 586 31.27 36.72 31.79
N THR A 587 31.05 37.91 32.35
CA THR A 587 31.43 39.15 31.65
C THR A 587 32.59 39.78 32.41
N LYS A 588 33.82 39.65 31.87
CA LYS A 588 34.94 40.48 32.30
C LYS A 588 34.59 41.94 32.02
N ALA A 589 34.14 42.65 33.05
CA ALA A 589 33.83 44.07 32.94
C ALA A 589 35.15 44.86 33.03
N ASN A 590 35.43 45.68 32.03
CA ASN A 590 36.55 46.63 32.08
C ASN A 590 36.03 47.96 32.65
N VAL A 591 36.41 48.28 33.90
CA VAL A 591 35.90 49.45 34.63
C VAL A 591 37.03 50.41 34.97
N VAL A 592 36.95 51.66 34.53
CA VAL A 592 37.98 52.68 34.75
C VAL A 592 37.44 53.84 35.58
N PHE A 593 38.07 54.12 36.72
CA PHE A 593 37.76 55.26 37.58
C PHE A 593 38.91 56.28 37.55
N THR A 594 38.58 57.57 37.49
CA THR A 594 39.57 58.66 37.51
C THR A 594 39.53 59.38 38.86
N ILE A 595 40.70 59.63 39.45
CA ILE A 595 40.81 60.33 40.74
C ILE A 595 40.34 61.79 40.60
N ASP A 596 39.63 62.29 41.62
CA ASP A 596 39.02 63.63 41.70
C ASP A 596 37.94 63.90 40.63
N SER A 597 37.48 62.88 39.91
CA SER A 597 36.39 62.95 38.94
C SER A 597 35.16 62.20 39.47
N ALA A 598 33.97 62.78 39.25
CA ALA A 598 32.69 62.11 39.49
C ALA A 598 32.26 61.22 38.31
N LYS A 599 33.10 61.08 37.27
CA LYS A 599 32.85 60.26 36.09
C LYS A 599 33.73 59.02 36.08
N TYR A 600 33.20 57.90 35.59
CA TYR A 600 33.91 56.64 35.40
C TYR A 600 33.41 55.92 34.15
N VAL A 601 34.15 54.94 33.64
CA VAL A 601 33.81 54.24 32.39
C VAL A 601 33.59 52.76 32.67
N VAL A 602 32.49 52.19 32.14
CA VAL A 602 32.18 50.75 32.19
C VAL A 602 32.08 50.24 30.77
N ASN A 603 32.98 49.34 30.35
CA ASN A 603 32.98 48.76 29.00
C ASN A 603 32.90 49.78 27.85
N GLY A 604 33.47 50.98 28.05
CA GLY A 604 33.47 52.07 27.07
C GLY A 604 32.34 53.10 27.23
N GLU A 605 31.37 52.87 28.12
CA GLU A 605 30.28 53.80 28.41
C GLU A 605 30.61 54.69 29.62
N GLU A 606 30.39 56.00 29.50
CA GLU A 606 30.63 56.98 30.58
C GLU A 606 29.45 56.97 31.58
N MET A 607 29.78 56.83 32.86
CA MET A 607 28.86 56.79 33.99
C MET A 607 29.21 57.88 35.00
N THR A 608 28.27 58.23 35.88
CA THR A 608 28.45 59.24 36.93
C THR A 608 28.23 58.66 38.33
N MET A 609 28.96 59.18 39.31
CA MET A 609 28.85 58.84 40.72
C MET A 609 28.79 60.11 41.58
N ASP A 610 28.15 60.01 42.74
CA ASP A 610 27.96 61.17 43.63
C ASP A 610 29.11 61.41 44.61
N VAL A 611 30.15 60.58 44.59
CA VAL A 611 31.39 60.76 45.35
C VAL A 611 32.59 60.49 44.45
N ALA A 612 33.53 61.43 44.41
CA ALA A 612 34.76 61.25 43.64
C ALA A 612 35.79 60.40 44.42
N PRO A 613 36.48 59.45 43.76
CA PRO A 613 37.66 58.78 44.28
C PRO A 613 38.74 59.80 44.63
N TYR A 614 39.53 59.52 45.65
CA TYR A 614 40.53 60.45 46.16
C TYR A 614 41.78 59.71 46.65
N ILE A 615 42.88 60.46 46.80
CA ILE A 615 44.10 59.95 47.42
C ILE A 615 44.26 60.60 48.78
N LYS A 616 44.48 59.78 49.82
CA LYS A 616 44.74 60.21 51.19
C LYS A 616 45.78 59.27 51.82
N ASP A 617 46.76 59.83 52.51
CA ASP A 617 47.83 59.06 53.19
C ASP A 617 48.51 58.02 52.27
N SER A 618 48.79 58.43 51.02
CA SER A 618 49.36 57.56 49.98
C SER A 618 48.52 56.31 49.66
N ARG A 619 47.20 56.38 49.86
CA ARG A 619 46.22 55.36 49.48
C ARG A 619 45.12 55.96 48.61
N THR A 620 44.74 55.22 47.58
CA THR A 620 43.63 55.58 46.69
C THR A 620 42.34 54.97 47.23
N PHE A 621 41.33 55.80 47.47
CA PHE A 621 40.03 55.42 48.05
C PHE A 621 38.92 55.51 47.01
N LEU A 622 38.14 54.43 46.91
CA LEU A 622 36.98 54.31 46.03
C LEU A 622 35.75 53.80 46.79
N SER A 623 34.57 54.16 46.31
CA SER A 623 33.29 53.70 46.89
C SER A 623 33.05 52.24 46.59
N ILE A 624 32.82 51.44 47.64
CA ILE A 624 32.54 50.01 47.47
C ILE A 624 31.27 49.74 46.66
N ARG A 625 30.26 50.60 46.80
CA ARG A 625 29.02 50.47 46.04
C ARG A 625 29.24 50.66 44.55
N TYR A 626 29.87 51.78 44.16
CA TYR A 626 30.06 52.11 42.75
C TYR A 626 30.94 51.09 42.04
N VAL A 627 32.00 50.60 42.69
CA VAL A 627 32.85 49.56 42.11
C VAL A 627 32.11 48.22 42.02
N ALA A 628 31.33 47.84 43.04
CA ALA A 628 30.54 46.61 43.00
C ALA A 628 29.48 46.64 41.89
N GLU A 629 28.70 47.70 41.79
CA GLU A 629 27.66 47.87 40.75
C GLU A 629 28.28 47.90 39.34
N ALA A 630 29.40 48.62 39.17
CA ALA A 630 30.12 48.66 37.89
C ALA A 630 30.66 47.29 37.46
N LEU A 631 30.93 46.40 38.41
CA LEU A 631 31.35 45.01 38.19
C LEU A 631 30.15 44.04 38.12
N GLY A 632 28.93 44.55 37.96
CA GLY A 632 27.72 43.76 37.74
C GLY A 632 27.08 43.20 39.02
N VAL A 633 27.49 43.65 40.21
CA VAL A 633 26.81 43.29 41.46
C VAL A 633 25.44 43.97 41.49
N ASN A 634 24.38 43.18 41.71
CA ASN A 634 23.04 43.71 41.85
C ASN A 634 22.96 44.67 43.06
N PRO A 635 22.36 45.86 42.95
CA PRO A 635 22.25 46.80 44.07
C PRO A 635 21.63 46.21 45.35
N ASN A 636 20.70 45.25 45.22
CA ASN A 636 20.09 44.56 46.37
C ASN A 636 21.06 43.62 47.12
N ALA A 637 22.17 43.27 46.49
CA ALA A 637 23.25 42.49 47.08
C ALA A 637 24.30 43.36 47.80
N ILE A 638 24.08 44.68 47.91
CA ILE A 638 24.91 45.63 48.64
C ILE A 638 24.09 46.16 49.82
N VAL A 639 24.21 45.49 50.97
CA VAL A 639 23.39 45.72 52.15
C VAL A 639 24.10 46.65 53.12
N TRP A 640 23.43 47.75 53.49
CA TRP A 640 23.89 48.66 54.55
C TRP A 640 23.12 48.40 55.84
N ASN A 641 23.83 48.10 56.92
CA ASN A 641 23.28 48.08 58.27
C ASN A 641 23.61 49.40 58.98
N ALA A 642 22.61 50.25 59.16
CA ALA A 642 22.77 51.57 59.77
C ALA A 642 23.13 51.49 61.27
N ASN A 643 22.62 50.49 61.99
CA ASN A 643 22.84 50.33 63.43
C ASN A 643 24.31 49.99 63.73
N THR A 644 24.89 49.10 62.92
CA THR A 644 26.28 48.65 63.08
C THR A 644 27.25 49.37 62.15
N LYS A 645 26.78 50.35 61.36
CA LYS A 645 27.54 51.08 60.33
C LYS A 645 28.36 50.15 59.42
N THR A 646 27.75 49.04 59.01
CA THR A 646 28.43 47.96 58.27
C THR A 646 27.84 47.82 56.88
N VAL A 647 28.70 47.77 55.87
CA VAL A 647 28.31 47.38 54.50
C VAL A 647 28.66 45.91 54.28
N THR A 648 27.75 45.16 53.66
CA THR A 648 27.95 43.78 53.23
C THR A 648 27.66 43.65 51.74
N VAL A 649 28.58 43.07 50.99
CA VAL A 649 28.46 42.85 49.55
C VAL A 649 28.45 41.35 49.27
N PHE A 650 27.44 40.89 48.54
CA PHE A 650 27.33 39.52 48.06
C PHE A 650 27.62 39.48 46.55
N LYS A 651 28.70 38.81 46.15
CA LYS A 651 29.08 38.65 44.74
C LYS A 651 29.44 37.19 44.46
N GLY A 652 28.56 36.46 43.79
CA GLY A 652 28.71 35.01 43.61
C GLY A 652 28.86 34.31 44.96
N ASN A 653 29.97 33.58 45.14
CA ASN A 653 30.31 32.91 46.40
C ASN A 653 31.11 33.80 47.38
N ASN A 654 31.43 35.05 47.02
CA ASN A 654 32.17 35.97 47.88
C ASN A 654 31.23 36.87 48.68
N ILE A 655 31.41 36.88 50.00
CA ILE A 655 30.73 37.75 50.95
C ILE A 655 31.78 38.63 51.62
N ALA A 656 31.77 39.92 51.30
CA ALA A 656 32.66 40.89 51.93
C ALA A 656 31.87 41.80 52.87
N SER A 657 32.33 42.00 54.10
CA SER A 657 31.71 42.93 55.03
C SER A 657 32.73 43.81 55.76
N VAL A 658 32.38 45.07 55.94
CA VAL A 658 33.28 46.04 56.57
C VAL A 658 32.50 47.13 57.29
N THR A 659 33.01 47.52 58.45
CA THR A 659 32.42 48.54 59.32
C THR A 659 33.15 49.86 59.17
N VAL A 660 32.42 50.97 59.04
CA VAL A 660 33.01 52.33 58.96
C VAL A 660 33.83 52.61 60.22
N GLY A 661 35.06 53.11 60.05
CA GLY A 661 36.03 53.35 61.12
C GLY A 661 36.87 52.13 61.50
N SER A 662 36.55 50.93 61.01
CA SER A 662 37.35 49.72 61.23
C SER A 662 38.53 49.63 60.27
N LYS A 663 39.62 49.03 60.73
CA LYS A 663 40.74 48.56 59.92
C LYS A 663 40.61 47.08 59.52
N VAL A 664 39.48 46.46 59.79
CA VAL A 664 39.24 45.03 59.52
C VAL A 664 38.18 44.89 58.44
N LEU A 665 38.55 44.25 57.33
CA LEU A 665 37.66 43.80 56.26
C LEU A 665 37.43 42.29 56.43
N ASN A 666 36.18 41.84 56.46
CA ASN A 666 35.87 40.42 56.47
C ASN A 666 35.59 39.94 55.04
N ILE A 667 36.21 38.86 54.60
CA ILE A 667 35.94 38.20 53.32
C ILE A 667 35.67 36.73 53.61
N ASN A 668 34.48 36.24 53.30
CA ASN A 668 34.07 34.85 53.51
C ASN A 668 34.31 34.36 54.97
N GLY A 669 34.13 35.25 55.94
CA GLY A 669 34.36 34.98 57.37
C GLY A 669 35.81 35.13 57.84
N MET A 670 36.77 35.37 56.94
CA MET A 670 38.17 35.64 57.28
C MET A 670 38.43 37.13 57.48
N GLN A 671 39.16 37.49 58.53
CA GLN A 671 39.59 38.86 58.80
C GLN A 671 40.83 39.23 58.01
N VAL A 672 40.75 40.33 57.25
CA VAL A 672 41.83 40.97 56.51
C VAL A 672 42.13 42.33 57.14
N MET A 673 43.35 42.49 57.64
CA MET A 673 43.80 43.74 58.26
C MET A 673 44.21 44.77 57.21
N MET A 674 43.67 45.98 57.33
CA MET A 674 43.99 47.15 56.52
C MET A 674 44.92 48.09 57.30
N ASP A 675 45.79 48.80 56.58
CA ASP A 675 46.68 49.81 57.16
C ASP A 675 45.95 51.12 57.52
N THR A 676 44.86 51.41 56.80
CA THR A 676 43.97 52.55 57.03
C THR A 676 42.53 52.11 57.32
N ALA A 677 41.78 52.96 58.02
CA ALA A 677 40.40 52.70 58.39
C ALA A 677 39.45 53.01 57.23
N VAL A 678 38.32 52.29 57.16
CA VAL A 678 37.26 52.59 56.20
C VAL A 678 36.59 53.92 56.53
N GLU A 679 36.42 54.76 55.52
CA GLU A 679 35.85 56.09 55.67
C GLU A 679 34.41 56.15 55.17
N ASN A 680 33.62 57.05 55.75
CA ASN A 680 32.39 57.50 55.15
C ASN A 680 32.63 58.91 54.61
N LYS A 681 32.57 59.06 53.28
CA LYS A 681 32.68 60.33 52.58
C LYS A 681 31.40 60.57 51.81
N ASP A 682 30.73 61.70 52.08
CA ASP A 682 29.50 62.11 51.42
C ASP A 682 28.40 61.02 51.43
N GLY A 683 28.31 60.25 52.53
CA GLY A 683 27.33 59.16 52.67
C GLY A 683 27.71 57.88 51.93
N ARG A 684 28.96 57.73 51.48
CA ARG A 684 29.49 56.55 50.78
C ARG A 684 30.65 55.94 51.54
N VAL A 685 30.66 54.60 51.58
CA VAL A 685 31.73 53.83 52.25
C VAL A 685 32.91 53.70 51.30
N MET A 686 34.05 54.27 51.69
CA MET A 686 35.26 54.39 50.89
C MET A 686 36.35 53.44 51.41
N LEU A 687 36.91 52.62 50.52
CA LEU A 687 37.97 51.65 50.84
C LEU A 687 39.21 51.87 49.98
N PRO A 688 40.41 51.52 50.49
CA PRO A 688 41.61 51.44 49.67
C PRO A 688 41.44 50.45 48.52
N ILE A 689 41.91 50.80 47.32
CA ILE A 689 41.71 50.00 46.09
C ILE A 689 42.12 48.52 46.23
N ALA A 690 43.22 48.23 46.91
CA ALA A 690 43.69 46.86 47.10
C ALA A 690 42.68 45.99 47.85
N HIS A 691 42.10 46.54 48.92
CA HIS A 691 41.11 45.86 49.75
C HIS A 691 39.75 45.80 49.08
N LEU A 692 39.42 46.81 48.28
CA LEU A 692 38.22 46.82 47.46
C LEU A 692 38.26 45.74 46.37
N ALA A 693 39.41 45.58 45.69
CA ALA A 693 39.63 44.52 44.71
C ALA A 693 39.57 43.13 45.35
N MET A 694 40.19 42.95 46.52
CA MET A 694 40.09 41.72 47.32
C MET A 694 38.64 41.41 47.73
N ALA A 695 37.91 42.40 48.24
CA ALA A 695 36.51 42.25 48.65
C ALA A 695 35.60 41.76 47.51
N LEU A 696 35.89 42.20 46.28
CA LEU A 696 35.10 41.90 45.10
C LEU A 696 35.67 40.76 44.24
N GLY A 697 36.79 40.16 44.66
CA GLY A 697 37.45 39.05 43.96
C GLY A 697 37.90 39.41 42.54
N VAL A 698 38.41 40.63 42.32
CA VAL A 698 38.85 41.13 41.01
C VAL A 698 40.30 41.60 41.03
N GLN A 699 40.90 41.74 39.85
CA GLN A 699 42.20 42.38 39.69
C GLN A 699 42.04 43.88 39.44
N TYR A 700 43.07 44.65 39.77
CA TYR A 700 43.10 46.08 39.47
C TYR A 700 44.48 46.52 38.98
N GLU A 701 44.50 47.58 38.17
CA GLU A 701 45.69 48.30 37.73
C GLU A 701 45.56 49.77 38.15
N TRP A 702 46.67 50.36 38.60
CA TRP A 702 46.77 51.78 38.93
C TRP A 702 47.74 52.46 37.97
N ASP A 703 47.25 53.49 37.26
CA ASP A 703 48.08 54.36 36.43
C ASP A 703 48.29 55.71 37.13
N GLY A 704 49.51 55.95 37.59
CA GLY A 704 49.87 57.17 38.30
C GLY A 704 49.95 58.41 37.42
N ALA A 705 50.23 58.27 36.13
CA ALA A 705 50.31 59.39 35.18
C ALA A 705 48.90 59.83 34.75
N ALA A 706 48.03 58.86 34.45
CA ALA A 706 46.64 59.11 34.11
C ALA A 706 45.74 59.37 35.33
N ARG A 707 46.22 59.05 36.54
CA ARG A 707 45.45 59.07 37.79
C ARG A 707 44.18 58.22 37.68
N THR A 708 44.32 56.99 37.16
CA THR A 708 43.18 56.08 36.92
C THR A 708 43.37 54.73 37.61
N VAL A 709 42.25 54.13 38.02
CA VAL A 709 42.15 52.75 38.52
C VAL A 709 41.32 51.94 37.54
N THR A 710 41.86 50.84 37.03
CA THR A 710 41.17 49.93 36.11
C THR A 710 40.91 48.61 36.82
N PHE A 711 39.64 48.15 36.90
CA PHE A 711 39.27 46.82 37.38
C PHE A 711 39.00 45.88 36.20
N LYS A 712 39.42 44.61 36.31
CA LYS A 712 39.33 43.59 35.27
C LYS A 712 38.73 42.27 35.79
#